data_AF-A0A3N1GLT4-F1
#
_entry.id   AF-A0A3N1GLT4-F1
#
_cell.length_a   1.000
_cell.length_b   1.000
_cell.length_c   1.000
_cell.angle_alpha   90.00
_cell.angle_beta   90.00
_cell.angle_gamma   90.00
#
_symmetry.space_group_name_H-M   'P 1'
#
loop_
_entity.id
_entity.type
_entity.pdbx_description
1 polymer ?
#
loop_
_entity_poly.entity_id
_entity_poly.type
_entity_poly.pdbx_seq_one_letter_code
_entity_poly.pdbx_strand_id
1 'polypeptide(L)'
;MTTERSRVEAPGKATSPRDGEPTTPDIEKPAAPDSAPAGGTGNPAGTGASGAVAGGGRRGTGTGEAEAGTGEAEAGVAGVEERMADRPRLRRWAGLRRGRSGRAINPVEMGRGLRPAVPPHSSGTAGQATTADGHVTISDGETVDKSAAANATATADGTAPVDSALPAGSTTLADSPASGGSVALAEPATLGDSARGGSVAPGGRFGRRKGALPTARPPGAPPDPWTAFAQTPDRRPGRIRGALRAVGRALIHEYALVIYGGLVLAVVLTWPTLRYPMYTVPQDVWDPSRQAWQVSWAGHVLLNEPARLWQANAFFPERYSFAFGDSLLGYAPAGMLGSGPLAAVLRYNILFVLAHALLAIGGYALVRQLGAGRTGAVVGAVAFAYAPWRLAQEGHLDIVSAGGIPLALAMLARGHGWSLRYGFRPARRHAGWAAAGWIVATWQISLGFSLGLPFAYVLGCLIVIVACSVLLRQLGRLLRRLRLRRSPKPEAAPAPEPGPAPAPAPAPAPAPAPAPAPAPQPGSTSTPTPVAASAPQPEPASAPISGSVATSGSVPEPAAVRGFGWRLLVTDLLGVLILAGVGALIAIPYLRVADTAPAGREIAFFSPPIHSLLIGPAESRIWGAPHAVAREALVWPAEMTLLPGFVLYALALVGLVFSVWRVWQRLVLLAAVLVSAALTLGTTFFDGRWSYLPLFGQLPASFGVRIPGRLMLWVTLFLAILAAGAVAEFVRRAENLAASRVPPRPGPWLRLATLVPLLLVLVEGWNATAHPVVPAQPAAMRTVTGPMLVLPTAALTDHTVMLWSTSRFQAIANGGGGFAPGRQAELRRSVASFPDATSVQYLRSLGIGTVLLLRTQASGTPWDRAGDRTVDALGITREDLDDNSVLFRLN
;
A
#
# COMPACT_ATOMS: atom_id res chain seq x y z
N MET A 1 -22.91 12.35 -67.03
CA MET A 1 -24.03 11.62 -66.40
C MET A 1 -23.90 11.81 -64.89
N THR A 2 -24.86 12.35 -64.13
CA THR A 2 -26.09 13.11 -64.45
C THR A 2 -26.62 13.70 -63.11
N THR A 3 -26.98 14.99 -63.11
CA THR A 3 -28.21 15.61 -62.53
C THR A 3 -29.05 14.82 -61.49
N GLU A 4 -29.68 15.38 -60.43
CA GLU A 4 -29.97 16.75 -59.92
C GLU A 4 -30.62 16.61 -58.49
N ARG A 5 -31.13 17.57 -57.67
CA ARG A 5 -31.41 19.05 -57.65
C ARG A 5 -31.46 19.51 -56.16
N SER A 6 -30.74 20.55 -55.72
CA SER A 6 -31.17 21.97 -55.51
C SER A 6 -32.13 22.34 -54.35
N ARG A 7 -31.63 23.06 -53.34
CA ARG A 7 -32.15 24.32 -52.70
C ARG A 7 -31.24 24.64 -51.48
N VAL A 8 -30.61 25.81 -51.28
CA VAL A 8 -30.92 27.23 -51.50
C VAL A 8 -31.87 27.82 -50.45
N GLU A 9 -31.32 28.59 -49.50
CA GLU A 9 -31.77 29.99 -49.26
C GLU A 9 -30.77 30.86 -48.48
N ALA A 10 -30.57 32.08 -49.00
CA ALA A 10 -29.86 33.28 -48.53
C ALA A 10 -30.08 34.36 -49.63
N PRO A 11 -29.79 35.68 -49.46
CA PRO A 11 -29.13 36.39 -48.35
C PRO A 11 -29.86 37.71 -47.91
N GLY A 12 -29.15 38.57 -47.15
CA GLY A 12 -29.47 40.00 -46.95
C GLY A 12 -28.19 40.85 -46.99
N LYS A 13 -28.24 42.13 -47.42
CA LYS A 13 -27.05 42.92 -47.82
C LYS A 13 -27.26 44.44 -47.71
N ALA A 14 -26.15 45.20 -47.70
CA ALA A 14 -26.06 46.68 -47.90
C ALA A 14 -26.51 47.56 -46.68
N THR A 15 -26.07 48.81 -46.46
CA THR A 15 -25.01 49.66 -47.07
C THR A 15 -24.55 50.77 -46.09
N SER A 16 -23.45 51.48 -46.37
CA SER A 16 -23.04 52.74 -45.71
C SER A 16 -23.62 53.96 -46.45
N PRO A 17 -23.75 55.15 -45.82
CA PRO A 17 -22.69 56.17 -45.91
C PRO A 17 -22.42 56.94 -44.58
N ARG A 18 -21.67 58.05 -44.66
CA ARG A 18 -21.25 58.95 -43.57
C ARG A 18 -22.30 60.04 -43.27
N ASP A 19 -22.25 60.56 -42.04
CA ASP A 19 -22.08 61.98 -41.68
C ASP A 19 -21.44 62.04 -40.27
N GLY A 20 -21.11 63.20 -39.68
CA GLY A 20 -20.24 63.22 -38.48
C GLY A 20 -20.21 64.47 -37.59
N GLU A 21 -19.10 64.62 -36.86
CA GLU A 21 -18.77 65.68 -35.88
C GLU A 21 -19.43 65.56 -34.46
N PRO A 22 -18.97 66.29 -33.40
CA PRO A 22 -18.21 65.61 -32.33
C PRO A 22 -18.67 65.91 -30.89
N THR A 23 -18.09 65.20 -29.90
CA THR A 23 -17.50 65.79 -28.65
C THR A 23 -16.94 64.71 -27.70
N THR A 24 -15.84 65.03 -27.01
CA THR A 24 -15.34 64.35 -25.80
C THR A 24 -15.59 65.23 -24.56
N PRO A 25 -15.51 64.65 -23.36
CA PRO A 25 -14.91 65.34 -22.23
C PRO A 25 -13.77 64.53 -21.58
N ASP A 26 -12.80 65.26 -21.03
CA ASP A 26 -11.54 64.76 -20.47
C ASP A 26 -11.59 64.44 -18.96
N ILE A 27 -10.40 64.17 -18.40
CA ILE A 27 -9.91 64.37 -17.01
C ILE A 27 -9.37 63.09 -16.35
N GLU A 28 -8.22 63.08 -15.66
CA GLU A 28 -6.90 63.69 -15.93
C GLU A 28 -5.84 62.95 -15.09
N LYS A 29 -4.55 63.25 -15.26
CA LYS A 29 -3.43 62.60 -14.55
C LYS A 29 -2.51 63.65 -13.90
N PRO A 30 -2.29 63.64 -12.58
CA PRO A 30 -1.32 64.53 -11.95
C PRO A 30 0.13 64.11 -12.23
N ALA A 31 1.02 65.10 -12.29
CA ALA A 31 2.44 64.96 -12.64
C ALA A 31 3.36 65.08 -11.41
N ALA A 32 4.67 64.88 -11.62
CA ALA A 32 5.72 65.20 -10.66
C ALA A 32 6.19 66.67 -10.81
N PRO A 33 6.75 67.31 -9.75
CA PRO A 33 7.41 68.61 -9.84
C PRO A 33 8.95 68.52 -9.74
N ASP A 34 9.65 69.32 -10.54
CA ASP A 34 11.08 69.62 -10.38
C ASP A 34 11.30 70.90 -9.55
N SER A 35 12.30 70.91 -8.67
CA SER A 35 13.00 72.14 -8.22
C SER A 35 14.24 71.83 -7.36
N ALA A 36 15.24 72.69 -7.46
CA ALA A 36 16.48 72.73 -6.66
C ALA A 36 16.55 74.10 -5.93
N PRO A 37 17.60 74.48 -5.14
CA PRO A 37 18.89 73.81 -4.90
C PRO A 37 19.44 73.92 -3.43
N ALA A 38 20.74 73.62 -3.27
CA ALA A 38 21.69 74.07 -2.22
C ALA A 38 21.72 73.36 -0.84
N GLY A 39 22.94 73.14 -0.31
CA GLY A 39 23.18 72.89 1.12
C GLY A 39 24.29 71.91 1.56
N GLY A 40 25.57 72.32 1.54
CA GLY A 40 26.54 71.98 2.61
C GLY A 40 27.26 70.61 2.69
N THR A 41 28.59 70.64 2.44
CA THR A 41 29.68 69.94 3.18
C THR A 41 29.66 68.41 3.43
N GLY A 42 30.71 67.68 3.00
CA GLY A 42 31.01 66.33 3.53
C GLY A 42 31.89 65.38 2.67
N ASN A 43 33.16 65.72 2.42
CA ASN A 43 34.18 64.82 1.84
C ASN A 43 35.08 64.25 3.01
N PRO A 44 35.96 63.23 2.86
CA PRO A 44 36.50 62.65 1.62
C PRO A 44 36.75 61.11 1.57
N ALA A 45 37.36 60.69 0.46
CA ALA A 45 38.06 59.42 0.16
C ALA A 45 37.20 58.20 -0.26
N GLY A 46 37.63 57.40 -1.25
CA GLY A 46 38.76 57.61 -2.18
C GLY A 46 39.14 56.39 -3.02
N THR A 47 39.66 56.63 -4.24
CA THR A 47 40.07 55.66 -5.29
C THR A 47 38.91 54.87 -5.94
N GLY A 48 38.91 54.51 -7.23
CA GLY A 48 39.91 54.65 -8.30
C GLY A 48 40.03 53.32 -9.07
N ALA A 49 40.10 53.24 -10.40
CA ALA A 49 40.05 54.26 -11.46
C ALA A 49 39.41 53.68 -12.75
N SER A 50 39.18 54.52 -13.76
CA SER A 50 38.64 54.11 -15.07
C SER A 50 39.72 54.09 -16.15
N GLY A 51 39.59 53.18 -17.13
CA GLY A 51 40.36 53.16 -18.38
C GLY A 51 39.42 53.40 -19.56
N ALA A 52 39.65 54.45 -20.34
CA ALA A 52 38.77 54.88 -21.42
C ALA A 52 39.31 54.53 -22.81
N VAL A 53 38.46 54.64 -23.84
CA VAL A 53 38.76 55.33 -25.11
C VAL A 53 37.43 55.61 -25.84
N ALA A 54 37.38 56.63 -26.70
CA ALA A 54 36.17 57.12 -27.36
C ALA A 54 36.24 57.02 -28.89
N GLY A 55 35.07 57.06 -29.53
CA GLY A 55 34.90 57.18 -30.99
C GLY A 55 33.41 57.24 -31.32
N GLY A 56 32.98 58.17 -32.19
CA GLY A 56 31.55 58.43 -32.44
C GLY A 56 31.21 58.68 -33.90
N GLY A 57 29.92 58.59 -34.25
CA GLY A 57 29.41 58.85 -35.59
C GLY A 57 27.88 58.78 -35.68
N ARG A 58 27.27 59.81 -36.28
CA ARG A 58 25.84 59.85 -36.68
C ARG A 58 25.69 59.10 -38.04
N ARG A 59 24.51 58.67 -38.54
CA ARG A 59 23.10 59.05 -38.23
C ARG A 59 22.11 58.00 -38.79
N GLY A 60 21.04 57.70 -38.04
CA GLY A 60 19.65 57.60 -38.53
C GLY A 60 19.20 56.49 -39.49
N THR A 61 18.40 55.55 -38.96
CA THR A 61 17.02 55.20 -39.40
C THR A 61 16.37 54.41 -38.26
N GLY A 62 15.04 54.22 -38.24
CA GLY A 62 14.37 53.60 -37.09
C GLY A 62 13.10 52.82 -37.41
N THR A 63 12.95 51.71 -36.67
CA THR A 63 11.75 50.90 -36.44
C THR A 63 11.85 50.34 -35.02
N GLY A 64 10.73 49.95 -34.40
CA GLY A 64 10.72 49.38 -33.05
C GLY A 64 10.69 47.85 -33.01
N GLU A 65 10.26 47.34 -31.85
CA GLU A 65 9.88 45.97 -31.49
C GLU A 65 10.95 45.00 -30.93
N ALA A 66 10.57 44.41 -29.80
CA ALA A 66 10.87 43.09 -29.24
C ALA A 66 12.31 42.52 -29.26
N GLU A 67 12.88 42.35 -28.05
CA GLU A 67 13.97 41.40 -27.82
C GLU A 67 13.49 39.96 -28.02
N ALA A 68 14.27 39.16 -28.76
CA ALA A 68 13.91 37.79 -29.11
C ALA A 68 14.24 36.78 -28.00
N GLY A 69 13.25 36.01 -27.58
CA GLY A 69 13.47 34.83 -26.74
C GLY A 69 14.01 33.65 -27.55
N THR A 70 15.22 33.19 -27.26
CA THR A 70 15.82 32.01 -27.89
C THR A 70 15.22 30.72 -27.35
N GLY A 71 14.21 30.18 -28.05
CA GLY A 71 13.69 28.84 -27.82
C GLY A 71 14.47 27.81 -28.65
N GLU A 72 15.35 27.04 -28.01
CA GLU A 72 15.94 25.84 -28.63
C GLU A 72 14.93 24.69 -28.59
N ALA A 73 14.74 24.03 -29.73
CA ALA A 73 13.80 22.93 -29.88
C ALA A 73 14.54 21.58 -29.78
N GLU A 74 14.42 20.88 -28.64
CA GLU A 74 14.86 19.49 -28.54
C GLU A 74 13.95 18.58 -29.37
N ALA A 75 14.57 17.76 -30.23
CA ALA A 75 13.84 16.90 -31.16
C ALA A 75 13.23 15.68 -30.45
N GLY A 76 11.91 15.51 -30.59
CA GLY A 76 11.22 14.33 -30.07
C GLY A 76 11.64 13.05 -30.79
N VAL A 77 12.19 12.09 -30.05
CA VAL A 77 12.46 10.74 -30.56
C VAL A 77 11.12 10.01 -30.72
N ALA A 78 10.63 9.95 -31.96
CA ALA A 78 9.42 9.21 -32.29
C ALA A 78 9.60 7.69 -32.05
N GLY A 79 8.49 7.00 -31.76
CA GLY A 79 8.50 5.55 -31.57
C GLY A 79 8.90 4.80 -32.84
N VAL A 80 9.68 3.72 -32.67
CA VAL A 80 10.08 2.84 -33.76
C VAL A 80 8.90 1.93 -34.16
N GLU A 81 7.96 2.46 -34.94
CA GLU A 81 7.05 1.64 -35.75
C GLU A 81 7.81 1.11 -36.98
N GLU A 82 8.05 -0.21 -37.02
CA GLU A 82 8.69 -0.88 -38.15
C GLU A 82 7.72 -1.01 -39.34
N ARG A 83 7.70 -0.02 -40.24
CA ARG A 83 6.88 -0.06 -41.46
C ARG A 83 7.59 -0.76 -42.62
N MET A 84 7.38 -2.07 -42.76
CA MET A 84 7.41 -2.70 -44.09
C MET A 84 6.26 -2.17 -44.95
N ALA A 85 6.53 -1.99 -46.25
CA ALA A 85 5.62 -1.33 -47.18
C ALA A 85 4.84 -2.30 -48.09
N ASP A 86 3.67 -1.81 -48.49
CA ASP A 86 2.96 -2.07 -49.75
C ASP A 86 2.44 -3.49 -50.09
N ARG A 87 1.11 -3.68 -49.91
CA ARG A 87 0.26 -4.50 -50.79
C ARG A 87 -1.15 -3.90 -50.93
N PRO A 88 -1.71 -3.77 -52.15
CA PRO A 88 -3.02 -3.17 -52.36
C PRO A 88 -4.22 -4.13 -52.12
N ARG A 89 -5.15 -3.64 -51.29
CA ARG A 89 -6.62 -3.81 -51.34
C ARG A 89 -7.23 -4.65 -52.49
N LEU A 90 -7.94 -5.76 -52.17
CA LEU A 90 -9.44 -5.88 -52.25
C LEU A 90 -10.04 -7.31 -52.19
N ARG A 91 -11.29 -7.35 -51.71
CA ARG A 91 -12.40 -8.31 -52.01
C ARG A 91 -12.25 -9.81 -51.69
N ARG A 92 -12.84 -10.18 -50.55
CA ARG A 92 -13.56 -11.46 -50.34
C ARG A 92 -14.73 -11.58 -51.34
N TRP A 93 -14.77 -12.65 -52.12
CA TRP A 93 -16.00 -13.20 -52.75
C TRP A 93 -15.87 -14.72 -52.87
N ALA A 94 -16.99 -15.45 -52.79
CA ALA A 94 -17.03 -16.90 -52.95
C ALA A 94 -17.45 -17.28 -54.38
N GLY A 95 -16.95 -18.39 -54.91
CA GLY A 95 -17.30 -18.86 -56.25
C GLY A 95 -16.85 -20.30 -56.51
N LEU A 96 -17.77 -21.12 -57.02
CA LEU A 96 -17.53 -22.51 -57.41
C LEU A 96 -16.50 -22.62 -58.54
N ARG A 97 -15.77 -23.74 -58.60
CA ARG A 97 -15.48 -24.40 -59.89
C ARG A 97 -15.48 -25.92 -59.76
N ARG A 98 -16.31 -26.58 -60.59
CA ARG A 98 -16.21 -28.01 -60.89
C ARG A 98 -15.32 -28.19 -62.14
N GLY A 99 -14.48 -29.23 -62.13
CA GLY A 99 -14.49 -30.22 -63.21
C GLY A 99 -13.44 -30.14 -64.34
N ARG A 100 -13.02 -31.37 -64.71
CA ARG A 100 -12.62 -31.88 -66.04
C ARG A 100 -11.19 -31.66 -66.59
N SER A 101 -10.37 -32.69 -66.32
CA SER A 101 -9.93 -33.74 -67.28
C SER A 101 -8.82 -33.50 -68.33
N GLY A 102 -7.80 -34.37 -68.26
CA GLY A 102 -7.02 -34.89 -69.40
C GLY A 102 -5.53 -34.48 -69.44
N ARG A 103 -4.61 -35.24 -70.06
CA ARG A 103 -4.64 -36.65 -70.52
C ARG A 103 -3.21 -37.12 -70.94
N ALA A 104 -2.69 -38.18 -70.32
CA ALA A 104 -1.47 -38.92 -70.75
C ALA A 104 -0.17 -38.04 -70.79
N ILE A 105 1.05 -38.48 -71.16
CA ILE A 105 1.60 -39.68 -71.83
C ILE A 105 2.90 -40.14 -71.12
N ASN A 106 3.27 -41.42 -71.26
CA ASN A 106 4.53 -42.04 -70.79
C ASN A 106 5.18 -42.78 -71.99
N PRO A 107 6.53 -42.82 -72.17
CA PRO A 107 7.21 -44.14 -72.27
C PRO A 107 8.76 -44.21 -71.98
N VAL A 108 9.27 -45.43 -71.65
CA VAL A 108 10.55 -46.06 -72.15
C VAL A 108 11.93 -45.46 -71.71
N GLU A 109 13.03 -46.18 -71.37
CA GLU A 109 13.37 -47.63 -71.18
C GLU A 109 14.75 -47.91 -70.48
N MET A 110 14.99 -49.18 -70.05
CA MET A 110 16.27 -49.93 -69.83
C MET A 110 17.40 -49.36 -68.91
N GLY A 111 18.35 -50.13 -68.33
CA GLY A 111 18.70 -51.57 -68.45
C GLY A 111 19.66 -52.13 -67.33
N ARG A 112 20.15 -53.37 -67.49
CA ARG A 112 20.71 -54.29 -66.44
C ARG A 112 22.17 -54.06 -65.96
N GLY A 113 22.47 -54.47 -64.70
CA GLY A 113 23.76 -55.05 -64.22
C GLY A 113 24.15 -54.73 -62.76
N LEU A 114 25.09 -55.40 -62.05
CA LEU A 114 25.57 -56.81 -62.07
C LEU A 114 26.37 -57.16 -60.76
N ARG A 115 27.15 -58.28 -60.71
CA ARG A 115 28.00 -58.84 -59.60
C ARG A 115 29.19 -59.66 -60.22
N PRO A 116 30.27 -60.16 -59.53
CA PRO A 116 30.33 -60.81 -58.18
C PRO A 116 31.68 -60.80 -57.36
N ALA A 117 31.74 -61.61 -56.28
CA ALA A 117 32.86 -62.23 -55.51
C ALA A 117 33.87 -61.37 -54.68
N VAL A 118 34.29 -61.59 -53.40
CA VAL A 118 34.80 -62.68 -52.46
C VAL A 118 36.35 -62.92 -52.43
N PRO A 119 37.03 -63.48 -51.36
CA PRO A 119 38.19 -62.86 -50.66
C PRO A 119 39.52 -63.66 -50.74
N PRO A 120 40.63 -63.38 -49.96
CA PRO A 120 40.79 -63.93 -48.58
C PRO A 120 41.78 -63.23 -47.55
N HIS A 121 41.63 -63.62 -46.27
CA HIS A 121 42.59 -63.84 -45.13
C HIS A 121 43.89 -63.02 -44.79
N SER A 122 43.94 -62.62 -43.49
CA SER A 122 44.95 -62.87 -42.41
C SER A 122 46.26 -62.07 -42.20
N SER A 123 46.47 -61.67 -40.92
CA SER A 123 47.74 -61.42 -40.14
C SER A 123 48.85 -60.56 -40.77
N GLY A 124 49.25 -59.40 -40.21
CA GLY A 124 50.03 -59.24 -38.95
C GLY A 124 51.38 -58.56 -39.30
N THR A 125 52.15 -57.86 -38.46
CA THR A 125 52.11 -57.60 -37.00
C THR A 125 52.96 -56.35 -36.66
N ALA A 126 52.50 -55.50 -35.72
CA ALA A 126 53.23 -54.46 -34.96
C ALA A 126 53.96 -53.30 -35.69
N GLY A 127 54.03 -52.13 -35.02
CA GLY A 127 55.34 -51.44 -34.95
C GLY A 127 55.49 -49.91 -35.10
N GLN A 128 54.50 -49.04 -34.91
CA GLN A 128 54.78 -47.60 -34.72
C GLN A 128 53.68 -46.87 -33.93
N ALA A 129 54.02 -45.73 -33.31
CA ALA A 129 53.16 -45.03 -32.34
C ALA A 129 53.21 -43.49 -32.51
N THR A 130 52.04 -42.86 -32.50
CA THR A 130 51.87 -41.40 -32.42
C THR A 130 50.53 -41.00 -31.80
N THR A 131 50.60 -40.24 -30.70
CA THR A 131 49.66 -39.17 -30.27
C THR A 131 48.14 -39.39 -30.33
N ALA A 132 47.60 -39.70 -29.14
CA ALA A 132 46.51 -38.97 -28.45
C ALA A 132 45.01 -39.10 -28.86
N ASP A 133 44.23 -39.43 -27.83
CA ASP A 133 42.86 -38.99 -27.47
C ASP A 133 41.62 -39.34 -28.35
N GLY A 134 40.69 -40.10 -27.74
CA GLY A 134 39.27 -39.70 -27.78
C GLY A 134 38.18 -40.61 -28.38
N HIS A 135 38.28 -41.95 -28.32
CA HIS A 135 37.17 -42.85 -28.71
C HIS A 135 35.87 -42.58 -27.88
N VAL A 136 34.64 -42.44 -28.41
CA VAL A 136 33.78 -43.33 -29.27
C VAL A 136 33.06 -44.43 -28.45
N THR A 137 31.75 -44.73 -28.54
CA THR A 137 30.47 -44.09 -29.01
C THR A 137 29.27 -45.04 -28.65
N ILE A 138 28.02 -44.67 -28.98
CA ILE A 138 26.81 -45.53 -29.10
C ILE A 138 26.05 -45.77 -27.76
N SER A 139 24.85 -46.35 -27.83
CA SER A 139 23.61 -45.78 -27.29
C SER A 139 22.59 -46.79 -26.72
N ASP A 140 21.47 -46.23 -26.24
CA ASP A 140 20.15 -46.85 -26.05
C ASP A 140 19.88 -47.76 -24.83
N GLY A 141 18.64 -47.67 -24.32
CA GLY A 141 17.90 -48.84 -23.82
C GLY A 141 17.89 -49.15 -22.31
N GLU A 142 16.79 -48.78 -21.65
CA GLU A 142 16.03 -49.58 -20.64
C GLU A 142 16.65 -50.18 -19.35
N THR A 143 15.80 -50.16 -18.30
CA THR A 143 15.64 -51.16 -17.22
C THR A 143 16.66 -51.38 -16.06
N VAL A 144 16.10 -51.31 -14.84
CA VAL A 144 16.21 -52.30 -13.71
C VAL A 144 17.53 -52.44 -12.90
N ASP A 145 17.48 -51.85 -11.68
CA ASP A 145 17.85 -52.43 -10.36
C ASP A 145 19.33 -52.73 -9.96
N LYS A 146 19.55 -52.79 -8.62
CA LYS A 146 20.65 -53.41 -7.84
C LYS A 146 22.08 -52.82 -7.68
N SER A 147 22.26 -52.18 -6.52
CA SER A 147 23.17 -52.57 -5.41
C SER A 147 24.71 -52.51 -5.48
N ALA A 148 25.27 -51.55 -4.71
CA ALA A 148 26.18 -51.72 -3.56
C ALA A 148 27.60 -52.36 -3.66
N ALA A 149 28.63 -51.54 -3.37
CA ALA A 149 29.83 -51.83 -2.55
C ALA A 149 30.44 -50.47 -2.09
N ALA A 150 31.06 -50.22 -0.92
CA ALA A 150 31.60 -50.98 0.23
C ALA A 150 33.13 -51.22 0.24
N ASN A 151 33.80 -50.71 1.30
CA ASN A 151 35.11 -51.05 1.93
C ASN A 151 35.72 -49.79 2.58
N ALA A 152 36.41 -49.79 3.73
CA ALA A 152 36.63 -50.73 4.86
C ALA A 152 37.08 -49.85 6.09
N THR A 153 37.58 -50.26 7.27
CA THR A 153 38.12 -51.51 7.87
C THR A 153 38.10 -51.37 9.42
N ALA A 154 38.56 -52.39 10.17
CA ALA A 154 39.03 -52.35 11.58
C ALA A 154 37.99 -52.17 12.73
N THR A 155 38.15 -52.71 13.96
CA THR A 155 38.52 -54.07 14.45
C THR A 155 38.35 -54.13 15.99
N ALA A 156 37.84 -55.27 16.54
CA ALA A 156 37.82 -55.66 17.97
C ALA A 156 37.00 -54.75 18.93
N ASP A 157 36.58 -55.15 20.15
CA ASP A 157 36.75 -56.42 20.90
C ASP A 157 35.50 -56.72 21.81
N GLY A 158 35.55 -57.73 22.70
CA GLY A 158 34.45 -58.24 23.56
C GLY A 158 33.83 -57.25 24.59
N THR A 159 32.82 -57.62 25.41
CA THR A 159 32.50 -58.94 26.02
C THR A 159 30.99 -59.04 26.42
N ALA A 160 30.50 -60.24 26.77
CA ALA A 160 29.13 -60.57 27.23
C ALA A 160 29.14 -61.11 28.71
N PRO A 161 28.09 -61.75 29.32
CA PRO A 161 26.72 -62.10 28.87
C PRO A 161 25.61 -61.87 29.95
N VAL A 162 24.51 -62.67 29.91
CA VAL A 162 23.37 -62.79 30.86
C VAL A 162 22.24 -61.73 30.69
N ASP A 163 20.93 -62.02 30.61
CA ASP A 163 20.08 -63.18 30.20
C ASP A 163 18.58 -62.68 30.13
N SER A 164 17.46 -63.38 29.87
CA SER A 164 17.07 -64.79 29.64
C SER A 164 15.70 -64.93 28.92
N ALA A 165 15.30 -66.18 28.62
CA ALA A 165 13.94 -66.74 28.53
C ALA A 165 12.90 -66.28 27.45
N LEU A 166 12.66 -67.20 26.50
CA LEU A 166 11.49 -67.35 25.56
C LEU A 166 10.62 -68.56 26.02
N PRO A 167 9.59 -69.10 25.28
CA PRO A 167 8.88 -68.72 24.03
C PRO A 167 7.36 -68.41 24.30
N ALA A 168 6.32 -68.48 23.44
CA ALA A 168 6.05 -68.88 22.03
C ALA A 168 4.89 -67.97 21.46
N GLY A 169 4.05 -68.23 20.44
CA GLY A 169 3.76 -69.33 19.48
C GLY A 169 2.24 -69.43 19.20
N SER A 170 1.69 -69.95 18.09
CA SER A 170 2.21 -70.25 16.72
C SER A 170 1.08 -70.78 15.78
N THR A 171 1.02 -70.33 14.50
CA THR A 171 0.32 -70.96 13.32
C THR A 171 -1.22 -71.14 13.36
N THR A 172 -2.04 -71.27 12.28
CA THR A 172 -1.87 -71.39 10.80
C THR A 172 -3.18 -71.07 10.00
N LEU A 173 -3.03 -70.73 8.71
CA LEU A 173 -3.87 -71.02 7.49
C LEU A 173 -5.43 -71.04 7.48
N ALA A 174 -5.97 -70.19 6.59
CA ALA A 174 -6.82 -70.47 5.39
C ALA A 174 -8.30 -70.98 5.39
N ASP A 175 -9.05 -70.34 4.48
CA ASP A 175 -10.19 -70.78 3.63
C ASP A 175 -11.67 -70.76 4.07
N SER A 176 -12.54 -70.75 3.05
CA SER A 176 -13.97 -70.31 3.08
C SER A 176 -14.99 -71.45 2.76
N PRO A 177 -16.32 -71.20 2.84
CA PRO A 177 -17.06 -70.78 1.64
C PRO A 177 -18.22 -69.78 1.90
N ALA A 178 -18.97 -69.43 0.85
CA ALA A 178 -19.96 -68.34 0.84
C ALA A 178 -21.43 -68.80 0.78
N SER A 179 -22.34 -67.93 1.22
CA SER A 179 -23.73 -67.81 0.75
C SER A 179 -24.29 -66.44 1.12
N GLY A 180 -25.43 -66.04 0.54
CA GLY A 180 -26.14 -64.81 0.90
C GLY A 180 -27.62 -64.90 0.56
N GLY A 181 -28.43 -63.96 1.05
CA GLY A 181 -29.82 -63.83 0.61
C GLY A 181 -30.85 -63.36 1.65
N SER A 182 -31.15 -62.06 1.62
CA SER A 182 -32.54 -61.53 1.57
C SER A 182 -33.53 -61.68 2.74
N VAL A 183 -34.64 -60.94 2.59
CA VAL A 183 -35.94 -60.98 3.30
C VAL A 183 -36.03 -60.29 4.66
N ALA A 184 -37.04 -59.43 4.78
CA ALA A 184 -37.63 -58.94 6.01
C ALA A 184 -39.15 -59.14 5.93
N LEU A 185 -39.82 -59.49 7.04
CA LEU A 185 -41.27 -59.31 7.29
C LEU A 185 -41.69 -59.83 8.69
N ALA A 186 -42.96 -59.63 9.04
CA ALA A 186 -43.74 -60.24 10.14
C ALA A 186 -43.67 -59.65 11.57
N GLU A 187 -44.59 -58.72 11.84
CA GLU A 187 -45.47 -58.66 13.02
C GLU A 187 -46.52 -59.82 12.98
N PRO A 188 -47.47 -59.98 13.95
CA PRO A 188 -47.49 -59.69 15.40
C PRO A 188 -48.14 -60.82 16.28
N ALA A 189 -48.12 -60.66 17.62
CA ALA A 189 -48.94 -61.40 18.63
C ALA A 189 -48.76 -60.74 20.04
N THR A 190 -49.34 -61.15 21.19
CA THR A 190 -50.72 -61.40 21.75
C THR A 190 -50.51 -61.54 23.29
N LEU A 191 -51.39 -61.29 24.27
CA LEU A 191 -52.75 -60.75 24.54
C LEU A 191 -52.75 -60.35 26.06
N GLY A 192 -53.75 -59.79 26.74
CA GLY A 192 -55.13 -59.34 26.45
C GLY A 192 -55.51 -58.18 27.41
N ASP A 193 -56.62 -57.47 27.21
CA ASP A 193 -57.98 -57.75 27.76
C ASP A 193 -58.05 -57.62 29.30
N SER A 194 -58.95 -56.83 29.94
CA SER A 194 -60.15 -56.10 29.51
C SER A 194 -60.34 -54.82 30.41
N ALA A 195 -61.36 -53.94 30.40
CA ALA A 195 -62.72 -53.93 29.81
C ALA A 195 -63.30 -52.49 29.63
N ARG A 196 -64.65 -52.40 29.70
CA ARG A 196 -65.58 -51.23 29.72
C ARG A 196 -65.19 -50.09 30.70
N GLY A 197 -65.57 -48.82 30.49
CA GLY A 197 -66.31 -48.20 29.37
C GLY A 197 -66.92 -46.83 29.76
N GLY A 198 -67.38 -46.05 28.78
CA GLY A 198 -68.09 -44.76 29.00
C GLY A 198 -67.82 -43.71 27.92
N SER A 199 -68.88 -43.12 27.34
CA SER A 199 -68.79 -42.13 26.24
C SER A 199 -69.26 -40.74 26.68
N VAL A 200 -68.50 -39.69 26.33
CA VAL A 200 -68.93 -38.28 26.42
C VAL A 200 -68.51 -37.52 25.16
N ALA A 201 -69.34 -36.57 24.72
CA ALA A 201 -69.27 -35.89 23.43
C ALA A 201 -68.14 -34.82 23.32
N PRO A 202 -67.71 -34.45 22.09
CA PRO A 202 -66.68 -33.43 21.88
C PRO A 202 -67.23 -32.00 22.06
N GLY A 203 -66.86 -31.33 23.16
CA GLY A 203 -67.34 -29.96 23.43
C GLY A 203 -66.59 -29.24 24.56
N GLY A 204 -65.35 -28.80 24.33
CA GLY A 204 -64.59 -28.05 25.33
C GLY A 204 -63.45 -27.21 24.75
N ARG A 205 -63.52 -25.88 24.91
CA ARG A 205 -62.40 -24.98 24.59
C ARG A 205 -61.31 -25.13 25.66
N PHE A 206 -60.25 -25.90 25.38
CA PHE A 206 -59.07 -25.99 26.24
C PHE A 206 -58.27 -24.68 26.27
N GLY A 207 -58.71 -23.73 27.09
CA GLY A 207 -57.95 -22.54 27.42
C GLY A 207 -56.68 -22.92 28.18
N ARG A 208 -55.55 -23.03 27.46
CA ARG A 208 -54.22 -23.26 28.04
C ARG A 208 -53.78 -22.09 28.93
N ARG A 209 -54.27 -22.04 30.18
CA ARG A 209 -53.53 -21.40 31.26
C ARG A 209 -52.18 -22.12 31.36
N LYS A 210 -51.09 -21.39 31.08
CA LYS A 210 -49.73 -21.86 31.43
C LYS A 210 -49.59 -21.82 32.95
N GLY A 211 -50.01 -22.90 33.61
CA GLY A 211 -49.56 -23.18 34.97
C GLY A 211 -48.03 -23.25 34.97
N ALA A 212 -47.39 -22.76 36.04
CA ALA A 212 -45.96 -22.94 36.21
C ALA A 212 -45.65 -24.45 36.29
N LEU A 213 -44.61 -24.89 35.58
CA LEU A 213 -44.14 -26.27 35.70
C LEU A 213 -43.62 -26.50 37.13
N PRO A 214 -43.87 -27.65 37.75
CA PRO A 214 -43.36 -27.95 39.09
C PRO A 214 -41.83 -27.79 39.16
N THR A 215 -41.36 -26.99 40.11
CA THR A 215 -39.93 -26.72 40.31
C THR A 215 -39.20 -27.84 41.07
N ALA A 216 -39.94 -28.81 41.62
CA ALA A 216 -39.42 -29.99 42.30
C ALA A 216 -39.85 -31.28 41.58
N ARG A 217 -38.92 -32.23 41.49
CA ARG A 217 -39.18 -33.59 40.97
C ARG A 217 -39.89 -34.42 42.05
N PRO A 218 -40.92 -35.23 41.73
CA PRO A 218 -41.56 -36.12 42.70
C PRO A 218 -40.56 -37.16 43.26
N PRO A 219 -40.68 -37.55 44.54
CA PRO A 219 -39.82 -38.59 45.13
C PRO A 219 -39.89 -39.91 44.36
N GLY A 220 -38.75 -40.58 44.18
CA GLY A 220 -38.66 -41.90 43.56
C GLY A 220 -38.62 -41.93 42.01
N ALA A 221 -38.76 -40.80 41.32
CA ALA A 221 -38.57 -40.78 39.86
C ALA A 221 -37.10 -41.08 39.49
N PRO A 222 -36.83 -41.94 38.49
CA PRO A 222 -35.47 -42.32 38.11
C PRO A 222 -34.64 -41.11 37.66
N PRO A 223 -33.29 -41.17 37.80
CA PRO A 223 -32.42 -40.08 37.39
C PRO A 223 -32.54 -39.84 35.89
N ASP A 224 -32.90 -38.62 35.53
CA ASP A 224 -33.01 -38.16 34.14
C ASP A 224 -31.69 -38.39 33.38
N PRO A 225 -31.70 -39.16 32.26
CA PRO A 225 -30.50 -39.45 31.48
C PRO A 225 -29.70 -38.20 31.07
N TRP A 226 -30.38 -37.06 30.87
CA TRP A 226 -29.73 -35.80 30.49
C TRP A 226 -28.97 -35.14 31.64
N THR A 227 -29.28 -35.48 32.91
CA THR A 227 -28.50 -35.01 34.06
C THR A 227 -27.11 -35.64 34.13
N ALA A 228 -26.89 -36.84 33.57
CA ALA A 228 -25.55 -37.42 33.47
C ALA A 228 -24.64 -36.59 32.55
N PHE A 229 -25.17 -36.11 31.40
CA PHE A 229 -24.46 -35.19 30.50
C PHE A 229 -24.23 -33.80 31.11
N ALA A 230 -25.12 -33.34 32.00
CA ALA A 230 -24.92 -32.10 32.74
C ALA A 230 -23.89 -32.23 33.89
N GLN A 231 -23.66 -33.44 34.40
CA GLN A 231 -22.74 -33.71 35.50
C GLN A 231 -21.33 -34.13 35.06
N THR A 232 -21.11 -34.56 33.80
CA THR A 232 -19.75 -34.78 33.29
C THR A 232 -18.93 -33.48 33.33
N PRO A 233 -17.89 -33.37 34.17
CA PRO A 233 -17.12 -32.14 34.26
C PRO A 233 -16.33 -31.93 32.97
N ASP A 234 -16.45 -30.74 32.40
CA ASP A 234 -15.88 -30.37 31.10
C ASP A 234 -14.36 -30.58 31.13
N ARG A 235 -13.88 -31.68 30.52
CA ARG A 235 -12.48 -32.13 30.58
C ARG A 235 -11.59 -31.07 29.93
N ARG A 236 -11.00 -30.19 30.76
CA ARG A 236 -10.13 -29.08 30.36
C ARG A 236 -9.22 -29.54 29.21
N PRO A 237 -9.33 -28.98 28.00
CA PRO A 237 -8.62 -29.50 26.85
C PRO A 237 -7.11 -29.43 27.11
N GLY A 238 -6.45 -30.61 27.13
CA GLY A 238 -5.04 -30.74 27.49
C GLY A 238 -4.15 -29.79 26.70
N ARG A 239 -3.02 -29.36 27.30
CA ARG A 239 -2.21 -28.20 26.85
C ARG A 239 -1.98 -28.15 25.33
N ILE A 240 -1.69 -29.30 24.70
CA ILE A 240 -1.54 -29.44 23.23
C ILE A 240 -2.84 -29.08 22.47
N ARG A 241 -3.99 -29.66 22.83
CA ARG A 241 -5.30 -29.32 22.22
C ARG A 241 -5.70 -27.86 22.50
N GLY A 242 -5.32 -27.32 23.66
CA GLY A 242 -5.47 -25.89 23.98
C GLY A 242 -4.64 -24.99 23.05
N ALA A 243 -3.36 -25.32 22.87
CA ALA A 243 -2.43 -24.62 21.98
C ALA A 243 -2.86 -24.70 20.51
N LEU A 244 -3.21 -25.88 20.00
CA LEU A 244 -3.73 -26.07 18.63
C LEU A 244 -5.01 -25.24 18.40
N ARG A 245 -5.93 -25.20 19.37
CA ARG A 245 -7.11 -24.32 19.33
C ARG A 245 -6.78 -22.83 19.46
N ALA A 246 -5.62 -22.45 20.01
CA ALA A 246 -5.16 -21.06 20.04
C ALA A 246 -4.53 -20.66 18.70
N VAL A 247 -3.60 -21.47 18.17
CA VAL A 247 -2.98 -21.31 16.84
C VAL A 247 -4.03 -21.27 15.74
N GLY A 248 -4.95 -22.25 15.71
CA GLY A 248 -6.04 -22.26 14.73
C GLY A 248 -6.92 -21.00 14.78
N ARG A 249 -7.21 -20.47 15.99
CA ARG A 249 -7.95 -19.21 16.15
C ARG A 249 -7.15 -17.96 15.76
N ALA A 250 -5.82 -18.02 15.78
CA ALA A 250 -4.95 -16.95 15.31
C ALA A 250 -4.87 -16.95 13.77
N LEU A 251 -4.71 -18.13 13.14
CA LEU A 251 -4.67 -18.28 11.69
C LEU A 251 -5.99 -17.87 11.00
N ILE A 252 -7.14 -18.17 11.61
CA ILE A 252 -8.46 -17.72 11.10
C ILE A 252 -8.87 -16.33 11.64
N HIS A 253 -7.95 -15.58 12.27
CA HIS A 253 -8.28 -14.25 12.79
C HIS A 253 -8.56 -13.26 11.67
N GLU A 254 -9.41 -12.26 11.93
CA GLU A 254 -9.86 -11.27 10.93
C GLU A 254 -8.68 -10.59 10.20
N TYR A 255 -7.63 -10.19 10.94
CA TYR A 255 -6.43 -9.60 10.34
C TYR A 255 -5.50 -10.62 9.67
N ALA A 256 -5.47 -11.89 10.09
CA ALA A 256 -4.69 -12.92 9.41
C ALA A 256 -5.28 -13.22 8.03
N LEU A 257 -6.60 -13.38 7.95
CA LEU A 257 -7.32 -13.54 6.68
C LEU A 257 -7.18 -12.32 5.76
N VAL A 258 -7.11 -11.09 6.31
CA VAL A 258 -6.84 -9.87 5.54
C VAL A 258 -5.39 -9.82 5.05
N ILE A 259 -4.41 -10.31 5.82
CA ILE A 259 -3.01 -10.41 5.36
C ILE A 259 -2.90 -11.43 4.22
N TYR A 260 -3.45 -12.65 4.39
CA TYR A 260 -3.42 -13.67 3.34
C TYR A 260 -4.16 -13.21 2.08
N GLY A 261 -5.37 -12.65 2.24
CA GLY A 261 -6.15 -12.11 1.13
C GLY A 261 -5.48 -10.91 0.45
N GLY A 262 -4.83 -10.03 1.21
CA GLY A 262 -4.08 -8.88 0.68
C GLY A 262 -2.83 -9.29 -0.10
N LEU A 263 -2.10 -10.31 0.38
CA LEU A 263 -0.95 -10.89 -0.33
C LEU A 263 -1.38 -11.57 -1.63
N VAL A 264 -2.41 -12.43 -1.59
CA VAL A 264 -2.94 -13.10 -2.79
C VAL A 264 -3.47 -12.07 -3.80
N LEU A 265 -4.21 -11.06 -3.32
CA LEU A 265 -4.74 -10.00 -4.18
C LEU A 265 -3.61 -9.17 -4.83
N ALA A 266 -2.55 -8.85 -4.09
CA ALA A 266 -1.39 -8.17 -4.64
C ALA A 266 -0.71 -9.01 -5.72
N VAL A 267 -0.45 -10.30 -5.47
CA VAL A 267 0.15 -11.21 -6.48
C VAL A 267 -0.72 -11.29 -7.75
N VAL A 268 -2.05 -11.31 -7.61
CA VAL A 268 -2.98 -11.35 -8.76
C VAL A 268 -3.02 -10.01 -9.51
N LEU A 269 -3.13 -8.88 -8.81
CA LEU A 269 -3.23 -7.55 -9.42
C LEU A 269 -1.89 -6.92 -9.81
N THR A 270 -0.77 -7.60 -9.55
CA THR A 270 0.56 -7.27 -10.09
C THR A 270 1.12 -8.38 -11.00
N TRP A 271 0.32 -9.39 -11.36
CA TRP A 271 0.76 -10.42 -12.30
C TRP A 271 0.99 -9.80 -13.70
N PRO A 272 2.12 -10.06 -14.39
CA PRO A 272 3.13 -11.12 -14.15
C PRO A 272 4.43 -10.76 -13.38
N THR A 273 4.52 -9.73 -12.52
CA THR A 273 5.78 -9.34 -11.82
C THR A 273 6.55 -10.53 -11.21
N LEU A 274 5.87 -11.49 -10.57
CA LEU A 274 6.52 -12.66 -9.95
C LEU A 274 6.70 -13.87 -10.87
N ARG A 275 6.47 -13.74 -12.19
CA ARG A 275 6.69 -14.83 -13.17
C ARG A 275 8.16 -15.03 -13.50
N TYR A 276 8.91 -13.94 -13.69
CA TYR A 276 10.35 -13.95 -13.96
C TYR A 276 11.08 -12.92 -13.07
N PRO A 277 10.99 -13.04 -11.73
CA PRO A 277 11.27 -11.94 -10.80
C PRO A 277 12.74 -11.52 -10.71
N MET A 278 13.68 -12.23 -11.36
CA MET A 278 15.09 -11.83 -11.50
C MET A 278 15.40 -11.10 -12.81
N TYR A 279 14.46 -11.13 -13.78
CA TYR A 279 14.70 -10.75 -15.18
C TYR A 279 13.72 -9.72 -15.75
N THR A 280 12.52 -9.58 -15.18
CA THR A 280 11.52 -8.59 -15.62
C THR A 280 11.16 -7.64 -14.49
N VAL A 281 10.86 -6.38 -14.82
CA VAL A 281 10.38 -5.35 -13.88
C VAL A 281 9.06 -4.76 -14.38
N PRO A 282 8.16 -4.27 -13.49
CA PRO A 282 6.91 -3.62 -13.89
C PRO A 282 7.13 -2.25 -14.53
N GLN A 283 6.23 -1.87 -15.43
CA GLN A 283 6.16 -0.62 -16.19
C GLN A 283 7.31 -0.44 -17.20
N ASP A 284 8.53 -0.16 -16.75
CA ASP A 284 9.67 0.17 -17.61
C ASP A 284 11.01 -0.32 -17.02
N VAL A 285 12.10 -0.20 -17.77
CA VAL A 285 13.44 -0.65 -17.32
C VAL A 285 14.26 0.45 -16.64
N TRP A 286 13.73 1.66 -16.48
CA TRP A 286 14.46 2.84 -16.01
C TRP A 286 14.30 3.00 -14.50
N ASP A 287 13.16 3.52 -14.03
CA ASP A 287 12.99 3.85 -12.61
C ASP A 287 12.99 2.61 -11.70
N PRO A 288 12.45 1.44 -12.10
CA PRO A 288 12.66 0.18 -11.37
C PRO A 288 14.14 -0.20 -11.21
N SER A 289 14.97 -0.01 -12.24
CA SER A 289 16.42 -0.30 -12.16
C SER A 289 17.11 0.64 -11.18
N ARG A 290 16.76 1.93 -11.20
CA ARG A 290 17.26 2.93 -10.26
C ARG A 290 16.84 2.64 -8.82
N GLN A 291 15.58 2.33 -8.57
CA GLN A 291 15.09 2.04 -7.22
C GLN A 291 15.61 0.69 -6.70
N ALA A 292 15.80 -0.30 -7.57
CA ALA A 292 16.53 -1.54 -7.26
C ALA A 292 17.98 -1.27 -6.86
N TRP A 293 18.69 -0.36 -7.53
CA TRP A 293 20.01 0.11 -7.10
C TRP A 293 19.95 0.84 -5.75
N GLN A 294 19.00 1.75 -5.51
CA GLN A 294 18.91 2.51 -4.25
C GLN A 294 18.76 1.59 -3.02
N VAL A 295 17.84 0.62 -3.08
CA VAL A 295 17.68 -0.38 -2.00
C VAL A 295 18.96 -1.19 -1.81
N SER A 296 19.63 -1.55 -2.91
CA SER A 296 20.89 -2.32 -2.89
C SER A 296 22.06 -1.51 -2.29
N TRP A 297 22.19 -0.23 -2.65
CA TRP A 297 23.18 0.68 -2.07
C TRP A 297 22.96 0.83 -0.57
N ALA A 298 21.74 1.13 -0.14
CA ALA A 298 21.41 1.33 1.28
C ALA A 298 21.76 0.11 2.14
N GLY A 299 21.49 -1.11 1.66
CA GLY A 299 21.89 -2.34 2.34
C GLY A 299 23.41 -2.56 2.34
N HIS A 300 24.08 -2.35 1.20
CA HIS A 300 25.53 -2.51 1.08
C HIS A 300 26.30 -1.54 1.98
N VAL A 301 26.01 -0.24 1.90
CA VAL A 301 26.76 0.79 2.63
C VAL A 301 26.56 0.69 4.14
N LEU A 302 25.36 0.33 4.62
CA LEU A 302 25.11 0.13 6.05
C LEU A 302 25.84 -1.09 6.65
N LEU A 303 26.20 -2.09 5.82
CA LEU A 303 26.99 -3.25 6.26
C LEU A 303 28.50 -3.00 6.24
N ASN A 304 29.00 -2.12 5.36
CA ASN A 304 30.43 -1.98 5.09
C ASN A 304 31.01 -0.63 5.57
N GLU A 305 30.38 0.49 5.22
CA GLU A 305 30.87 1.84 5.50
C GLU A 305 29.72 2.81 5.88
N PRO A 306 28.97 2.56 6.98
CA PRO A 306 27.71 3.28 7.27
C PRO A 306 27.84 4.80 7.40
N ALA A 307 29.03 5.31 7.72
CA ALA A 307 29.33 6.74 7.73
C ALA A 307 29.23 7.41 6.34
N ARG A 308 29.29 6.63 5.25
CA ARG A 308 29.23 7.09 3.85
C ARG A 308 27.87 6.86 3.19
N LEU A 309 26.81 6.59 3.97
CA LEU A 309 25.45 6.33 3.47
C LEU A 309 24.99 7.28 2.35
N TRP A 310 25.37 8.55 2.44
CA TRP A 310 24.95 9.60 1.51
C TRP A 310 25.84 9.79 0.29
N GLN A 311 27.04 9.19 0.28
CA GLN A 311 28.05 9.28 -0.77
C GLN A 311 27.95 8.03 -1.65
N ALA A 312 26.87 7.94 -2.44
CA ALA A 312 26.61 6.81 -3.29
C ALA A 312 27.64 6.65 -4.42
N ASN A 313 27.80 5.42 -4.89
CA ASN A 313 28.78 5.10 -5.93
C ASN A 313 28.44 5.68 -7.32
N ALA A 314 27.21 6.14 -7.53
CA ALA A 314 26.77 6.82 -8.75
C ALA A 314 26.91 8.35 -8.66
N PHE A 315 26.85 9.03 -9.80
CA PHE A 315 27.11 10.47 -9.95
C PHE A 315 28.53 10.92 -9.52
N PHE A 316 29.55 10.05 -9.54
CA PHE A 316 30.92 10.43 -9.16
C PHE A 316 31.42 11.64 -9.98
N PRO A 317 32.04 12.68 -9.38
CA PRO A 317 32.52 12.78 -7.99
C PRO A 317 31.57 13.47 -6.99
N GLU A 318 30.26 13.50 -7.25
CA GLU A 318 29.31 14.31 -6.47
C GLU A 318 29.16 13.90 -4.99
N ARG A 319 28.86 14.91 -4.17
CA ARG A 319 28.59 14.76 -2.74
C ARG A 319 27.09 14.70 -2.47
N TYR A 320 26.70 13.87 -1.49
CA TYR A 320 25.31 13.61 -1.13
C TYR A 320 24.46 13.00 -2.28
N SER A 321 25.10 12.30 -3.22
CA SER A 321 24.46 11.68 -4.40
C SER A 321 23.33 10.71 -4.07
N PHE A 322 23.29 10.14 -2.85
CA PHE A 322 22.14 9.31 -2.42
C PHE A 322 20.88 10.13 -2.09
N ALA A 323 21.01 11.43 -1.82
CA ALA A 323 19.90 12.36 -1.62
C ALA A 323 19.36 12.95 -2.94
N PHE A 324 19.85 12.48 -4.09
CA PHE A 324 19.35 12.85 -5.42
C PHE A 324 18.06 12.06 -5.76
N GLY A 325 17.12 12.01 -4.83
CA GLY A 325 15.87 11.24 -4.90
C GLY A 325 15.40 10.74 -3.53
N ASP A 326 14.22 10.12 -3.48
CA ASP A 326 13.73 9.44 -2.27
C ASP A 326 14.61 8.21 -1.97
N SER A 327 15.16 8.13 -0.75
CA SER A 327 16.28 7.24 -0.44
C SER A 327 15.88 5.78 -0.15
N LEU A 328 14.59 5.46 -0.01
CA LEU A 328 14.08 4.11 0.30
C LEU A 328 14.74 3.45 1.52
N LEU A 329 15.29 4.23 2.45
CA LEU A 329 16.11 3.74 3.58
C LEU A 329 15.34 2.77 4.50
N GLY A 330 14.02 2.91 4.58
CA GLY A 330 13.11 1.95 5.24
C GLY A 330 13.11 0.53 4.64
N TYR A 331 13.68 0.33 3.45
CA TYR A 331 13.89 -0.97 2.80
C TYR A 331 15.33 -1.46 2.82
N ALA A 332 16.28 -0.73 3.42
CA ALA A 332 17.69 -1.12 3.48
C ALA A 332 17.95 -2.56 3.99
N PRO A 333 17.19 -3.13 4.97
CA PRO A 333 17.34 -4.52 5.37
C PRO A 333 17.09 -5.55 4.26
N ALA A 334 16.32 -5.23 3.23
CA ALA A 334 16.19 -6.08 2.04
C ALA A 334 17.48 -6.03 1.21
N GLY A 335 18.08 -4.85 1.04
CA GLY A 335 19.35 -4.65 0.34
C GLY A 335 20.55 -5.38 0.94
N MET A 336 20.44 -5.83 2.20
CA MET A 336 21.45 -6.66 2.88
C MET A 336 21.43 -8.12 2.41
N LEU A 337 20.39 -8.56 1.68
CA LEU A 337 20.21 -9.95 1.26
C LEU A 337 20.65 -10.14 -0.19
N GLY A 338 21.85 -10.67 -0.40
CA GLY A 338 22.42 -10.94 -1.74
C GLY A 338 23.08 -9.72 -2.42
N SER A 339 23.74 -9.96 -3.54
CA SER A 339 24.53 -8.96 -4.28
C SER A 339 24.35 -9.10 -5.80
N GLY A 340 24.72 -8.06 -6.54
CA GLY A 340 24.59 -8.03 -8.01
C GLY A 340 23.18 -7.73 -8.52
N PRO A 341 23.06 -7.46 -9.84
CA PRO A 341 21.84 -6.91 -10.44
C PRO A 341 20.65 -7.88 -10.38
N LEU A 342 20.85 -9.19 -10.53
CA LEU A 342 19.76 -10.18 -10.44
C LEU A 342 19.14 -10.23 -9.04
N ALA A 343 19.95 -10.07 -7.98
CA ALA A 343 19.45 -9.97 -6.61
C ALA A 343 18.76 -8.62 -6.36
N ALA A 344 19.28 -7.52 -6.94
CA ALA A 344 18.63 -6.22 -6.88
C ALA A 344 17.22 -6.22 -7.51
N VAL A 345 17.07 -6.79 -8.71
CA VAL A 345 15.76 -6.95 -9.40
C VAL A 345 14.82 -7.86 -8.61
N LEU A 346 15.30 -8.99 -8.09
CA LEU A 346 14.51 -9.88 -7.24
C LEU A 346 13.97 -9.17 -5.99
N ARG A 347 14.81 -8.39 -5.31
CA ARG A 347 14.42 -7.60 -4.13
C ARG A 347 13.38 -6.55 -4.49
N TYR A 348 13.60 -5.79 -5.57
CA TYR A 348 12.63 -4.80 -6.04
C TYR A 348 11.26 -5.43 -6.30
N ASN A 349 11.20 -6.52 -7.06
CA ASN A 349 9.95 -7.20 -7.41
C ASN A 349 9.22 -7.76 -6.19
N ILE A 350 9.94 -8.31 -5.20
CA ILE A 350 9.34 -8.77 -3.94
C ILE A 350 8.80 -7.57 -3.14
N LEU A 351 9.58 -6.49 -3.01
CA LEU A 351 9.16 -5.29 -2.28
C LEU A 351 7.94 -4.61 -2.94
N PHE A 352 7.88 -4.56 -4.26
CA PHE A 352 6.76 -4.02 -5.04
C PHE A 352 5.43 -4.73 -4.75
N VAL A 353 5.43 -6.06 -4.70
CA VAL A 353 4.22 -6.83 -4.36
C VAL A 353 3.88 -6.71 -2.87
N LEU A 354 4.89 -6.68 -1.99
CA LEU A 354 4.67 -6.45 -0.56
C LEU A 354 4.14 -5.04 -0.25
N ALA A 355 4.53 -4.03 -1.02
CA ALA A 355 4.03 -2.67 -0.91
C ALA A 355 2.55 -2.60 -1.30
N HIS A 356 2.13 -3.23 -2.41
CA HIS A 356 0.72 -3.38 -2.78
C HIS A 356 -0.10 -4.13 -1.71
N ALA A 357 0.44 -5.21 -1.15
CA ALA A 357 -0.22 -5.93 -0.05
C ALA A 357 -0.36 -5.05 1.20
N LEU A 358 0.71 -4.35 1.61
CA LEU A 358 0.72 -3.44 2.75
C LEU A 358 -0.27 -2.27 2.57
N LEU A 359 -0.42 -1.77 1.35
CA LEU A 359 -1.34 -0.71 0.98
C LEU A 359 -2.81 -1.14 1.22
N ALA A 360 -3.18 -2.33 0.76
CA ALA A 360 -4.50 -2.91 1.02
C ALA A 360 -4.72 -3.25 2.51
N ILE A 361 -3.72 -3.83 3.19
CA ILE A 361 -3.79 -4.19 4.62
C ILE A 361 -3.91 -2.94 5.50
N GLY A 362 -3.13 -1.89 5.22
CA GLY A 362 -3.15 -0.61 5.91
C GLY A 362 -4.47 0.15 5.68
N GLY A 363 -4.92 0.22 4.42
CA GLY A 363 -6.23 0.78 4.07
C GLY A 363 -7.38 0.08 4.81
N TYR A 364 -7.36 -1.27 4.86
CA TYR A 364 -8.33 -2.04 5.62
C TYR A 364 -8.27 -1.69 7.11
N ALA A 365 -7.08 -1.73 7.71
CA ALA A 365 -6.89 -1.44 9.13
C ALA A 365 -7.45 -0.06 9.52
N LEU A 366 -7.21 0.97 8.69
CA LEU A 366 -7.72 2.31 8.93
C LEU A 366 -9.25 2.35 8.84
N VAL A 367 -9.83 1.98 7.70
CA VAL A 367 -11.29 2.05 7.47
C VAL A 367 -12.05 1.20 8.50
N ARG A 368 -11.47 0.06 8.90
CA ARG A 368 -11.99 -0.81 9.96
C ARG A 368 -11.92 -0.15 11.34
N GLN A 369 -10.83 0.54 11.69
CA GLN A 369 -10.69 1.29 12.95
C GLN A 369 -11.59 2.54 12.99
N LEU A 370 -11.81 3.22 11.86
CA LEU A 370 -12.77 4.33 11.74
C LEU A 370 -14.22 3.88 12.02
N GLY A 371 -14.53 2.59 11.84
CA GLY A 371 -15.75 1.95 12.35
C GLY A 371 -16.66 1.31 11.30
N ALA A 372 -16.16 1.09 10.09
CA ALA A 372 -16.85 0.34 9.06
C ALA A 372 -17.04 -1.14 9.43
N GLY A 373 -18.01 -1.78 8.79
CA GLY A 373 -18.13 -3.25 8.76
C GLY A 373 -17.04 -3.87 7.86
N ARG A 374 -16.88 -5.20 7.95
CA ARG A 374 -15.81 -5.93 7.22
C ARG A 374 -15.84 -5.65 5.72
N THR A 375 -16.99 -5.82 5.07
CA THR A 375 -17.16 -5.64 3.61
C THR A 375 -16.86 -4.20 3.17
N GLY A 376 -17.35 -3.20 3.92
CA GLY A 376 -17.04 -1.79 3.65
C GLY A 376 -15.56 -1.47 3.81
N ALA A 377 -14.88 -2.08 4.79
CA ALA A 377 -13.44 -1.97 4.94
C ALA A 377 -12.66 -2.66 3.81
N VAL A 378 -13.12 -3.81 3.28
CA VAL A 378 -12.51 -4.43 2.08
C VAL A 378 -12.68 -3.55 0.85
N VAL A 379 -13.90 -3.09 0.55
CA VAL A 379 -14.15 -2.26 -0.64
C VAL A 379 -13.37 -0.94 -0.58
N GLY A 380 -13.36 -0.25 0.58
CA GLY A 380 -12.55 0.95 0.76
C GLY A 380 -11.05 0.69 0.63
N ALA A 381 -10.54 -0.42 1.21
CA ALA A 381 -9.14 -0.78 1.11
C ALA A 381 -8.68 -1.05 -0.33
N VAL A 382 -9.48 -1.83 -1.07
CA VAL A 382 -9.17 -2.19 -2.47
C VAL A 382 -9.30 -0.97 -3.38
N ALA A 383 -10.32 -0.12 -3.18
CA ALA A 383 -10.50 1.11 -3.96
C ALA A 383 -9.41 2.17 -3.70
N PHE A 384 -8.82 2.18 -2.50
CA PHE A 384 -7.66 3.02 -2.20
C PHE A 384 -6.33 2.42 -2.74
N ALA A 385 -6.20 1.10 -2.67
CA ALA A 385 -4.98 0.40 -3.09
C ALA A 385 -4.82 0.37 -4.61
N TYR A 386 -5.87 -0.02 -5.35
CA TYR A 386 -5.84 -0.26 -6.79
C TYR A 386 -6.69 0.77 -7.56
N ALA A 387 -6.63 2.04 -7.14
CA ALA A 387 -7.23 3.16 -7.89
C ALA A 387 -6.47 3.36 -9.22
N PRO A 388 -7.16 3.57 -10.37
CA PRO A 388 -6.51 3.62 -11.69
C PRO A 388 -5.30 4.53 -11.81
N TRP A 389 -5.28 5.74 -11.23
CA TRP A 389 -4.11 6.64 -11.27
C TRP A 389 -2.79 6.00 -10.79
N ARG A 390 -2.85 5.00 -9.90
CA ARG A 390 -1.65 4.31 -9.40
C ARG A 390 -1.00 3.41 -10.47
N LEU A 391 -1.74 3.01 -11.50
CA LEU A 391 -1.22 2.13 -12.56
C LEU A 391 -0.10 2.81 -13.38
N ALA A 392 -0.12 4.14 -13.53
CA ALA A 392 0.98 4.93 -14.11
C ALA A 392 2.22 5.06 -13.21
N GLN A 393 2.13 4.55 -11.97
CA GLN A 393 3.12 4.67 -10.91
C GLN A 393 3.66 3.29 -10.49
N GLU A 394 3.46 2.24 -11.30
CA GLU A 394 3.93 0.89 -11.00
C GLU A 394 5.45 0.71 -11.13
N GLY A 395 6.16 1.60 -11.85
CA GLY A 395 7.61 1.72 -11.77
C GLY A 395 8.11 2.42 -10.49
N HIS A 396 7.22 3.17 -9.83
CA HIS A 396 7.53 4.07 -8.72
C HIS A 396 7.32 3.39 -7.34
N LEU A 397 8.28 2.56 -6.93
CA LEU A 397 8.23 1.86 -5.63
C LEU A 397 8.13 2.86 -4.46
N ASP A 398 8.77 4.03 -4.54
CA ASP A 398 8.60 5.19 -3.65
C ASP A 398 7.12 5.61 -3.45
N ILE A 399 6.32 5.63 -4.52
CA ILE A 399 4.91 6.09 -4.50
C ILE A 399 3.92 4.94 -4.23
N VAL A 400 4.25 3.72 -4.65
CA VAL A 400 3.50 2.50 -4.30
C VAL A 400 3.60 2.20 -2.80
N SER A 401 4.73 2.53 -2.16
CA SER A 401 5.03 2.23 -0.75
C SER A 401 4.34 3.16 0.26
N ALA A 402 3.11 3.57 -0.04
CA ALA A 402 2.26 4.42 0.79
C ALA A 402 1.50 3.67 1.91
N GLY A 403 1.62 2.34 1.99
CA GLY A 403 0.80 1.50 2.87
C GLY A 403 1.02 1.68 4.39
N GLY A 404 2.19 2.21 4.78
CA GLY A 404 2.47 2.59 6.16
C GLY A 404 1.63 3.77 6.64
N ILE A 405 1.26 4.72 5.76
CA ILE A 405 0.44 5.90 6.08
C ILE A 405 -0.90 5.50 6.75
N PRO A 406 -1.81 4.75 6.09
CA PRO A 406 -3.08 4.37 6.71
C PRO A 406 -2.88 3.39 7.87
N LEU A 407 -1.85 2.53 7.84
CA LEU A 407 -1.57 1.59 8.93
C LEU A 407 -1.15 2.32 10.22
N ALA A 408 -0.26 3.31 10.12
CA ALA A 408 0.14 4.17 11.23
C ALA A 408 -1.06 4.94 11.79
N LEU A 409 -1.86 5.57 10.92
CA LEU A 409 -3.09 6.27 11.33
C LEU A 409 -4.08 5.33 12.04
N ALA A 410 -4.20 4.07 11.58
CA ALA A 410 -5.03 3.06 12.24
C ALA A 410 -4.50 2.67 13.63
N MET A 411 -3.19 2.46 13.75
CA MET A 411 -2.52 2.11 15.02
C MET A 411 -2.59 3.26 16.03
N LEU A 412 -2.30 4.50 15.61
CA LEU A 412 -2.40 5.71 16.44
C LEU A 412 -3.84 5.93 16.92
N ALA A 413 -4.83 5.88 16.02
CA ALA A 413 -6.25 5.98 16.38
C ALA A 413 -6.67 4.88 17.36
N ARG A 414 -6.16 3.66 17.19
CA ARG A 414 -6.40 2.52 18.08
C ARG A 414 -5.77 2.71 19.45
N GLY A 415 -4.52 3.15 19.53
CA GLY A 415 -3.81 3.47 20.78
C GLY A 415 -4.49 4.59 21.58
N HIS A 416 -5.09 5.55 20.89
CA HIS A 416 -5.91 6.62 21.47
C HIS A 416 -7.36 6.19 21.81
N GLY A 417 -7.78 4.97 21.47
CA GLY A 417 -9.16 4.51 21.64
C GLY A 417 -10.19 5.26 20.78
N TRP A 418 -9.74 5.99 19.75
CA TRP A 418 -10.57 6.83 18.88
C TRP A 418 -11.07 6.06 17.64
N SER A 419 -12.19 6.52 17.10
CA SER A 419 -12.86 5.95 15.92
C SER A 419 -13.89 6.95 15.40
N LEU A 420 -14.04 7.11 14.09
CA LEU A 420 -14.96 8.09 13.50
C LEU A 420 -16.42 7.81 13.90
N ARG A 421 -16.89 6.57 13.74
CA ARG A 421 -18.27 6.17 14.06
C ARG A 421 -18.57 6.15 15.56
N TYR A 422 -17.62 5.66 16.36
CA TYR A 422 -17.84 5.37 17.79
C TYR A 422 -17.25 6.43 18.74
N GLY A 423 -16.60 7.46 18.20
CA GLY A 423 -15.93 8.50 18.99
C GLY A 423 -14.77 7.98 19.84
N PHE A 424 -14.48 8.72 20.89
CA PHE A 424 -13.39 8.47 21.84
C PHE A 424 -13.83 7.50 22.94
N ARG A 425 -13.11 6.38 23.12
CA ARG A 425 -13.45 5.32 24.07
C ARG A 425 -12.29 5.09 25.05
N PRO A 426 -12.27 5.78 26.22
CA PRO A 426 -11.15 5.72 27.18
C PRO A 426 -10.70 4.32 27.57
N ALA A 427 -11.65 3.39 27.78
CA ALA A 427 -11.38 1.99 28.13
C ALA A 427 -10.68 1.16 27.03
N ARG A 428 -10.45 1.73 25.84
CA ARG A 428 -9.74 1.09 24.71
C ARG A 428 -8.39 1.73 24.40
N ARG A 429 -7.92 2.70 25.19
CA ARG A 429 -6.57 3.29 25.03
C ARG A 429 -5.50 2.23 25.33
N HIS A 430 -4.41 2.25 24.56
CA HIS A 430 -3.30 1.30 24.73
C HIS A 430 -1.98 1.89 24.20
N ALA A 431 -1.05 2.20 25.10
CA ALA A 431 0.23 2.82 24.76
C ALA A 431 1.01 2.02 23.68
N GLY A 432 1.07 0.69 23.78
CA GLY A 432 1.75 -0.14 22.78
C GLY A 432 1.16 -0.07 21.36
N TRP A 433 -0.12 0.32 21.20
CA TRP A 433 -0.70 0.56 19.86
C TRP A 433 -0.33 1.96 19.33
N ALA A 434 -0.16 2.95 20.20
CA ALA A 434 0.39 4.24 19.79
C ALA A 434 1.88 4.12 19.43
N ALA A 435 2.67 3.39 20.23
CA ALA A 435 4.09 3.11 19.96
C ALA A 435 4.30 2.43 18.61
N ALA A 436 3.52 1.37 18.32
CA ALA A 436 3.55 0.72 17.01
C ALA A 436 3.18 1.69 15.86
N GLY A 437 2.20 2.57 16.09
CA GLY A 437 1.82 3.60 15.12
C GLY A 437 2.94 4.62 14.83
N TRP A 438 3.65 5.07 15.86
CA TRP A 438 4.81 5.97 15.71
C TRP A 438 6.01 5.28 15.04
N ILE A 439 6.25 3.99 15.32
CA ILE A 439 7.29 3.20 14.64
C ILE A 439 6.98 3.07 13.15
N VAL A 440 5.75 2.69 12.78
CA VAL A 440 5.32 2.60 11.37
C VAL A 440 5.35 3.98 10.69
N ALA A 441 4.99 5.05 11.41
CA ALA A 441 5.06 6.41 10.88
C ALA A 441 6.51 6.87 10.61
N THR A 442 7.44 6.52 11.50
CA THR A 442 8.88 6.83 11.34
C THR A 442 9.47 6.06 10.17
N TRP A 443 9.16 4.76 10.04
CA TRP A 443 9.54 3.92 8.90
C TRP A 443 9.00 4.46 7.57
N GLN A 444 7.75 4.91 7.54
CA GLN A 444 7.11 5.47 6.34
C GLN A 444 7.80 6.77 5.88
N ILE A 445 8.34 7.57 6.79
CA ILE A 445 9.12 8.79 6.47
C ILE A 445 10.53 8.44 6.03
N SER A 446 11.15 7.40 6.60
CA SER A 446 12.47 6.93 6.14
C SER A 446 12.45 6.22 4.78
N LEU A 447 11.30 6.12 4.10
CA LEU A 447 11.25 5.71 2.69
C LEU A 447 11.50 6.89 1.73
N GLY A 448 11.14 8.11 2.12
CA GLY A 448 11.22 9.27 1.23
C GLY A 448 10.37 10.45 1.69
N PHE A 449 10.72 11.64 1.21
CA PHE A 449 10.00 12.88 1.49
C PHE A 449 8.83 13.13 0.53
N SER A 450 8.82 12.57 -0.70
CA SER A 450 7.70 12.71 -1.65
C SER A 450 6.34 12.38 -1.03
N LEU A 451 6.27 11.30 -0.24
CA LEU A 451 5.08 10.93 0.55
C LEU A 451 5.25 11.19 2.06
N GLY A 452 6.47 11.08 2.58
CA GLY A 452 6.75 11.25 4.01
C GLY A 452 6.48 12.66 4.52
N LEU A 453 6.78 13.70 3.74
CA LEU A 453 6.58 15.09 4.18
C LEU A 453 5.09 15.51 4.19
N PRO A 454 4.27 15.25 3.16
CA PRO A 454 2.81 15.43 3.24
C PRO A 454 2.19 14.64 4.40
N PHE A 455 2.67 13.43 4.67
CA PHE A 455 2.21 12.64 5.81
C PHE A 455 2.61 13.24 7.18
N ALA A 456 3.84 13.75 7.30
CA ALA A 456 4.29 14.48 8.49
C ALA A 456 3.42 15.74 8.74
N TYR A 457 3.04 16.47 7.69
CA TYR A 457 2.11 17.60 7.79
C TYR A 457 0.73 17.15 8.27
N VAL A 458 0.16 16.05 7.74
CA VAL A 458 -1.12 15.50 8.22
C VAL A 458 -1.03 15.09 9.70
N LEU A 459 0.06 14.45 10.14
CA LEU A 459 0.28 14.14 11.56
C LEU A 459 0.38 15.42 12.42
N GLY A 460 1.11 16.43 11.95
CA GLY A 460 1.22 17.74 12.61
C GLY A 460 -0.14 18.42 12.78
N CYS A 461 -0.95 18.48 11.71
CA CYS A 461 -2.31 19.00 11.76
C CYS A 461 -3.19 18.22 12.75
N LEU A 462 -3.10 16.89 12.79
CA LEU A 462 -3.83 16.06 13.75
C LEU A 462 -3.41 16.34 15.20
N ILE A 463 -2.11 16.51 15.48
CA ILE A 463 -1.60 16.90 16.80
C ILE A 463 -2.16 18.27 17.21
N VAL A 464 -2.10 19.27 16.32
CA VAL A 464 -2.60 20.63 16.57
C VAL A 464 -4.11 20.61 16.82
N ILE A 465 -4.90 19.92 16.00
CA ILE A 465 -6.35 19.76 16.19
C ILE A 465 -6.67 19.12 17.55
N VAL A 466 -5.91 18.09 17.95
CA VAL A 466 -6.08 17.45 19.27
C VAL A 466 -5.72 18.43 20.39
N ALA A 467 -4.59 19.12 20.31
CA ALA A 467 -4.12 20.10 21.31
C ALA A 467 -5.11 21.26 21.48
N CYS A 468 -5.55 21.90 20.38
CA CYS A 468 -6.59 22.93 20.39
C CYS A 468 -7.90 22.41 20.98
N SER A 469 -8.33 21.17 20.65
CA SER A 469 -9.54 20.58 21.23
C SER A 469 -9.42 20.35 22.74
N VAL A 470 -8.21 20.04 23.25
CA VAL A 470 -7.93 19.91 24.69
C VAL A 470 -7.95 21.28 25.36
N LEU A 471 -7.29 22.29 24.78
CA LEU A 471 -7.25 23.66 25.29
C LEU A 471 -8.66 24.26 25.40
N LEU A 472 -9.47 24.18 24.33
CA LEU A 472 -10.86 24.63 24.33
C LEU A 472 -11.71 23.91 25.38
N ARG A 473 -11.48 22.61 25.61
CA ARG A 473 -12.13 21.83 26.70
C ARG A 473 -11.62 22.18 28.09
N GLN A 474 -10.42 22.73 28.24
CA GLN A 474 -9.91 23.24 29.52
C GLN A 474 -10.49 24.64 29.79
N LEU A 475 -10.40 25.55 28.82
CA LEU A 475 -10.99 26.89 28.89
C LEU A 475 -12.51 26.84 29.16
N GLY A 476 -13.24 25.98 28.45
CA GLY A 476 -14.67 25.77 28.71
C GLY A 476 -14.99 25.20 30.10
N ARG A 477 -14.06 24.48 30.75
CA ARG A 477 -14.19 24.04 32.15
C ARG A 477 -13.84 25.18 33.12
N LEU A 478 -12.85 26.01 32.82
CA LEU A 478 -12.49 27.19 33.60
C LEU A 478 -13.62 28.23 33.59
N LEU A 479 -14.16 28.57 32.41
CA LEU A 479 -15.29 29.50 32.25
C LEU A 479 -16.55 29.01 32.99
N ARG A 480 -16.83 27.70 32.98
CA ARG A 480 -17.92 27.11 33.80
C ARG A 480 -17.67 27.28 35.30
N ARG A 481 -16.44 27.02 35.78
CA ARG A 481 -16.06 27.25 37.19
C ARG A 481 -16.17 28.73 37.60
N LEU A 482 -15.77 29.65 36.72
CA LEU A 482 -15.87 31.10 36.95
C LEU A 482 -17.34 31.57 36.95
N ARG A 483 -18.18 31.05 36.05
CA ARG A 483 -19.63 31.35 36.04
C ARG A 483 -20.31 30.85 37.33
N LEU A 484 -19.99 29.65 37.80
CA LEU A 484 -20.47 29.12 39.07
C LEU A 484 -19.98 29.92 40.30
N ARG A 485 -18.80 30.55 40.23
CA ARG A 485 -18.30 31.47 41.27
C ARG A 485 -18.88 32.89 41.20
N ARG A 486 -19.52 33.26 40.08
CA ARG A 486 -20.22 34.54 39.90
C ARG A 486 -21.74 34.44 40.10
N SER A 487 -22.30 33.24 40.20
CA SER A 487 -23.62 33.05 40.79
C SER A 487 -23.56 33.50 42.25
N PRO A 488 -24.47 34.36 42.74
CA PRO A 488 -24.53 34.68 44.16
C PRO A 488 -24.75 33.40 44.95
N LYS A 489 -24.15 33.32 46.15
CA LYS A 489 -24.49 32.30 47.14
C LYS A 489 -26.02 32.36 47.34
N PRO A 490 -26.76 31.23 47.31
CA PRO A 490 -28.15 31.24 47.69
C PRO A 490 -28.27 31.88 49.07
N GLU A 491 -29.04 32.97 49.14
CA GLU A 491 -29.33 33.64 50.39
C GLU A 491 -29.97 32.61 51.32
N ALA A 492 -29.56 32.61 52.59
CA ALA A 492 -30.12 31.66 53.54
C ALA A 492 -31.61 31.96 53.63
N ALA A 493 -32.46 30.99 53.28
CA ALA A 493 -33.89 31.18 53.28
C ALA A 493 -34.32 31.74 54.64
N PRO A 494 -35.15 32.81 54.68
CA PRO A 494 -35.56 33.41 55.95
C PRO A 494 -36.19 32.33 56.82
N ALA A 495 -35.88 32.36 58.12
CA ALA A 495 -36.42 31.40 59.08
C ALA A 495 -37.95 31.43 58.99
N PRO A 496 -38.62 30.25 58.93
CA PRO A 496 -40.06 30.21 58.75
C PRO A 496 -40.76 30.90 59.93
N GLU A 497 -41.73 31.76 59.63
CA GLU A 497 -42.59 32.35 60.64
C GLU A 497 -43.34 31.25 61.40
N PRO A 498 -43.60 31.43 62.72
CA PRO A 498 -44.40 30.48 63.48
C PRO A 498 -45.85 30.52 62.99
N GLY A 499 -46.23 29.52 62.19
CA GLY A 499 -47.59 29.36 61.70
C GLY A 499 -48.61 29.21 62.84
N PRO A 500 -49.88 29.60 62.62
CA PRO A 500 -50.91 29.55 63.66
C PRO A 500 -51.18 28.12 64.13
N ALA A 501 -51.59 27.99 65.40
CA ALA A 501 -51.82 26.70 66.04
C ALA A 501 -52.88 25.85 65.30
N PRO A 502 -52.71 24.52 65.21
CA PRO A 502 -53.64 23.66 64.52
C PRO A 502 -54.98 23.55 65.25
N ALA A 503 -56.08 23.63 64.50
CA ALA A 503 -57.41 23.30 65.00
C ALA A 503 -57.50 21.80 65.36
N PRO A 504 -58.31 21.42 66.37
CA PRO A 504 -58.43 20.03 66.80
C PRO A 504 -59.04 19.14 65.71
N ALA A 505 -58.50 17.93 65.56
CA ALA A 505 -58.98 16.96 64.57
C ALA A 505 -60.35 16.36 64.97
N PRO A 506 -61.25 16.08 64.01
CA PRO A 506 -62.52 15.41 64.28
C PRO A 506 -62.33 13.95 64.71
N ALA A 507 -63.28 13.44 65.50
CA ALA A 507 -63.22 12.11 66.10
C ALA A 507 -63.33 10.95 65.06
N PRO A 508 -62.72 9.79 65.33
CA PRO A 508 -62.77 8.62 64.44
C PRO A 508 -64.16 7.94 64.44
N ALA A 509 -64.59 7.48 63.26
CA ALA A 509 -65.78 6.64 63.12
C ALA A 509 -65.50 5.19 63.58
N PRO A 510 -66.51 4.46 64.10
CA PRO A 510 -66.32 3.14 64.72
C PRO A 510 -66.07 2.01 63.70
N ALA A 511 -65.33 0.99 64.14
CA ALA A 511 -65.07 -0.23 63.38
C ALA A 511 -66.26 -1.23 63.46
N PRO A 512 -66.49 -2.07 62.44
CA PRO A 512 -67.53 -3.09 62.45
C PRO A 512 -67.23 -4.23 63.43
N ALA A 513 -68.28 -4.83 64.01
CA ALA A 513 -68.19 -5.84 65.06
C ALA A 513 -67.78 -7.25 64.54
N PRO A 514 -67.05 -8.04 65.35
CA PRO A 514 -66.72 -9.44 65.04
C PRO A 514 -67.87 -10.41 65.37
N ALA A 515 -67.96 -11.51 64.63
CA ALA A 515 -68.83 -12.65 64.94
C ALA A 515 -68.13 -13.66 65.88
N PRO A 516 -68.88 -14.43 66.70
CA PRO A 516 -68.31 -15.21 67.81
C PRO A 516 -67.67 -16.55 67.40
N ALA A 517 -66.83 -17.08 68.29
CA ALA A 517 -66.06 -18.32 68.12
C ALA A 517 -66.68 -19.54 68.84
N PRO A 518 -66.39 -20.77 68.39
CA PRO A 518 -66.59 -22.00 69.17
C PRO A 518 -65.37 -22.36 70.02
N ALA A 519 -65.62 -23.06 71.13
CA ALA A 519 -64.65 -23.65 72.07
C ALA A 519 -65.35 -24.84 72.80
N PRO A 520 -64.72 -25.65 73.68
CA PRO A 520 -63.34 -25.57 74.17
C PRO A 520 -62.56 -26.93 74.31
N GLN A 521 -61.29 -26.84 74.75
CA GLN A 521 -60.55 -27.80 75.61
C GLN A 521 -60.23 -29.23 75.11
N PRO A 522 -59.38 -30.00 75.83
CA PRO A 522 -58.36 -29.62 76.82
C PRO A 522 -56.93 -30.06 76.40
N GLY A 523 -55.92 -29.88 77.28
CA GLY A 523 -54.55 -30.37 77.07
C GLY A 523 -53.83 -30.71 78.38
N SER A 524 -52.61 -31.25 78.32
CA SER A 524 -51.82 -31.68 79.49
C SER A 524 -50.32 -31.90 79.18
N THR A 525 -49.42 -31.47 80.09
CA THR A 525 -48.15 -32.12 80.54
C THR A 525 -47.11 -32.67 79.51
N SER A 526 -45.77 -32.63 79.73
CA SER A 526 -44.93 -32.06 80.80
C SER A 526 -43.42 -32.07 80.41
N THR A 527 -42.59 -31.41 81.24
CA THR A 527 -41.11 -31.40 81.37
C THR A 527 -40.45 -32.79 81.61
N PRO A 528 -39.10 -32.99 81.72
CA PRO A 528 -37.99 -32.00 81.92
C PRO A 528 -36.64 -32.19 81.14
N THR A 529 -35.75 -31.22 81.42
CA THR A 529 -34.27 -31.10 81.34
C THR A 529 -33.46 -32.22 82.07
N PRO A 530 -32.09 -32.36 81.96
CA PRO A 530 -31.01 -31.40 82.35
C PRO A 530 -29.95 -31.11 81.25
N VAL A 531 -29.08 -30.07 81.21
CA VAL A 531 -28.36 -29.16 82.17
C VAL A 531 -26.90 -29.54 82.47
N ALA A 532 -25.97 -28.67 82.02
CA ALA A 532 -24.67 -28.29 82.63
C ALA A 532 -23.99 -27.21 81.74
N ALA A 533 -23.24 -26.20 82.20
CA ALA A 533 -23.12 -25.53 83.51
C ALA A 533 -22.57 -24.09 83.28
N SER A 534 -22.48 -23.23 84.31
CA SER A 534 -22.44 -21.76 84.13
C SER A 534 -21.14 -21.04 84.54
N ALA A 535 -20.83 -19.94 83.81
CA ALA A 535 -20.18 -18.69 84.27
C ALA A 535 -18.68 -18.73 84.70
N PRO A 536 -18.00 -17.57 84.95
CA PRO A 536 -18.35 -16.16 84.71
C PRO A 536 -17.33 -15.36 83.83
N GLN A 537 -17.55 -14.05 83.64
CA GLN A 537 -16.55 -13.10 83.08
C GLN A 537 -15.44 -12.76 84.10
N PRO A 538 -14.29 -12.19 83.65
CA PRO A 538 -14.17 -10.73 83.67
C PRO A 538 -13.56 -10.11 82.38
N GLU A 539 -13.73 -8.79 82.23
CA GLU A 539 -12.99 -7.91 81.30
C GLU A 539 -11.69 -7.37 81.99
N PRO A 540 -10.70 -6.73 81.31
CA PRO A 540 -10.89 -5.77 80.19
C PRO A 540 -9.85 -5.73 79.03
N ALA A 541 -10.21 -4.94 78.01
CA ALA A 541 -9.36 -4.13 77.12
C ALA A 541 -8.24 -4.76 76.26
N SER A 542 -8.48 -4.85 74.94
CA SER A 542 -7.70 -4.12 73.91
C SER A 542 -8.29 -4.28 72.49
N ALA A 543 -8.05 -3.28 71.64
CA ALA A 543 -8.39 -3.25 70.20
C ALA A 543 -7.16 -3.68 69.35
N PRO A 544 -7.18 -3.75 67.99
CA PRO A 544 -8.21 -3.28 67.04
C PRO A 544 -8.47 -4.21 65.83
N ILE A 545 -9.04 -3.63 64.75
CA ILE A 545 -9.23 -4.17 63.38
C ILE A 545 -10.38 -5.19 63.23
N SER A 546 -11.61 -4.70 63.40
CA SER A 546 -12.82 -5.42 63.00
C SER A 546 -12.91 -5.57 61.47
N GLY A 547 -12.76 -6.80 60.98
CA GLY A 547 -13.41 -7.19 59.74
C GLY A 547 -14.92 -7.28 59.97
N SER A 548 -15.73 -6.49 59.28
CA SER A 548 -17.19 -6.53 59.38
C SER A 548 -17.84 -6.49 58.01
N VAL A 549 -18.74 -7.45 57.76
CA VAL A 549 -19.54 -7.54 56.53
C VAL A 549 -20.77 -6.65 56.69
N ALA A 550 -20.80 -5.51 56.00
CA ALA A 550 -21.97 -4.65 55.93
C ALA A 550 -22.61 -4.72 54.53
N THR A 551 -23.76 -5.39 54.44
CA THR A 551 -24.58 -5.40 53.22
C THR A 551 -25.13 -4.00 52.94
N SER A 552 -24.58 -3.33 51.92
CA SER A 552 -25.13 -2.11 51.36
C SER A 552 -25.14 -2.20 49.83
N GLY A 553 -26.23 -1.76 49.21
CA GLY A 553 -26.40 -1.82 47.76
C GLY A 553 -25.53 -0.79 47.07
N SER A 554 -24.32 -1.17 46.66
CA SER A 554 -23.47 -0.31 45.85
C SER A 554 -24.08 -0.14 44.45
N VAL A 555 -24.73 1.01 44.26
CA VAL A 555 -24.77 1.65 42.94
C VAL A 555 -23.31 1.66 42.45
N PRO A 556 -23.00 1.08 41.28
CA PRO A 556 -21.61 0.95 40.85
C PRO A 556 -21.01 2.34 40.71
N GLU A 557 -19.96 2.62 41.50
CA GLU A 557 -19.23 3.89 41.40
C GLU A 557 -18.89 4.17 39.93
N PRO A 558 -19.02 5.43 39.46
CA PRO A 558 -18.68 5.79 38.10
C PRO A 558 -17.18 5.61 37.88
N ALA A 559 -16.81 4.41 37.40
CA ALA A 559 -15.47 3.82 37.45
C ALA A 559 -14.37 4.87 37.31
N ALA A 560 -13.66 5.11 38.42
CA ALA A 560 -12.79 6.27 38.64
C ALA A 560 -12.03 6.64 37.37
N VAL A 561 -12.26 7.86 36.87
CA VAL A 561 -11.81 8.32 35.54
C VAL A 561 -10.28 8.36 35.51
N ARG A 562 -9.68 7.22 35.17
CA ARG A 562 -8.24 7.07 34.99
C ARG A 562 -7.80 8.19 34.06
N GLY A 563 -6.87 9.00 34.55
CA GLY A 563 -6.44 10.24 33.92
C GLY A 563 -5.91 10.03 32.51
N PHE A 564 -5.45 11.12 31.87
CA PHE A 564 -4.67 10.95 30.64
C PHE A 564 -3.46 10.07 30.98
N GLY A 565 -3.39 8.88 30.38
CA GLY A 565 -2.50 7.84 30.89
C GLY A 565 -1.06 8.24 30.63
N TRP A 566 -0.28 8.48 31.69
CA TRP A 566 1.12 8.91 31.61
C TRP A 566 1.93 8.12 30.58
N ARG A 567 1.79 6.79 30.55
CA ARG A 567 2.43 5.92 29.55
C ARG A 567 2.10 6.28 28.10
N LEU A 568 0.86 6.70 27.81
CA LEU A 568 0.45 7.16 26.49
C LEU A 568 1.08 8.54 26.19
N LEU A 569 1.03 9.49 27.12
CA LEU A 569 1.67 10.81 26.97
C LEU A 569 3.17 10.68 26.64
N VAL A 570 3.90 9.84 27.38
CA VAL A 570 5.32 9.57 27.14
C VAL A 570 5.52 8.85 25.80
N THR A 571 4.63 7.93 25.42
CA THR A 571 4.69 7.26 24.11
C THR A 571 4.51 8.24 22.95
N ASP A 572 3.58 9.18 23.05
CA ASP A 572 3.33 10.16 21.99
C ASP A 572 4.41 11.23 21.94
N LEU A 573 4.93 11.67 23.10
CA LEU A 573 6.08 12.59 23.15
C LEU A 573 7.34 11.96 22.54
N LEU A 574 7.70 10.74 22.95
CA LEU A 574 8.83 10.00 22.36
C LEU A 574 8.58 9.68 20.89
N GLY A 575 7.36 9.34 20.50
CA GLY A 575 6.99 9.06 19.11
C GLY A 575 7.18 10.26 18.19
N VAL A 576 6.73 11.44 18.61
CA VAL A 576 6.96 12.70 17.89
C VAL A 576 8.44 13.06 17.86
N LEU A 577 9.18 12.92 18.96
CA LEU A 577 10.62 13.23 19.02
C LEU A 577 11.45 12.29 18.13
N ILE A 578 11.15 10.99 18.12
CA ILE A 578 11.82 10.00 17.26
C ILE A 578 11.50 10.29 15.78
N LEU A 579 10.23 10.52 15.45
CA LEU A 579 9.80 10.80 14.08
C LEU A 579 10.43 12.09 13.54
N ALA A 580 10.43 13.16 14.34
CA ALA A 580 11.05 14.44 13.98
C ALA A 580 12.59 14.32 13.91
N GLY A 581 13.23 13.61 14.85
CA GLY A 581 14.68 13.41 14.87
C GLY A 581 15.20 12.59 13.69
N VAL A 582 14.52 11.48 13.36
CA VAL A 582 14.85 10.66 12.17
C VAL A 582 14.57 11.44 10.89
N GLY A 583 13.43 12.13 10.79
CA GLY A 583 13.10 12.98 9.65
C GLY A 583 14.13 14.09 9.42
N ALA A 584 14.55 14.78 10.48
CA ALA A 584 15.59 15.82 10.41
C ALA A 584 16.97 15.25 10.04
N LEU A 585 17.37 14.11 10.60
CA LEU A 585 18.64 13.45 10.28
C LEU A 585 18.70 13.04 8.81
N ILE A 586 17.59 12.52 8.26
CA ILE A 586 17.46 12.17 6.84
C ILE A 586 17.38 13.44 5.97
N ALA A 587 16.84 14.56 6.46
CA ALA A 587 16.71 15.81 5.70
C ALA A 587 18.01 16.63 5.57
N ILE A 588 18.96 16.51 6.51
CA ILE A 588 20.23 17.28 6.48
C ILE A 588 21.01 17.13 5.16
N PRO A 589 21.20 15.92 4.59
CA PRO A 589 21.76 15.73 3.25
C PRO A 589 20.99 16.45 2.14
N TYR A 590 19.66 16.38 2.14
CA TYR A 590 18.78 16.97 1.12
C TYR A 590 18.88 18.51 1.10
N LEU A 591 19.05 19.12 2.28
CA LEU A 591 19.33 20.55 2.47
C LEU A 591 20.77 20.96 2.10
N ARG A 592 21.66 19.99 1.83
CA ARG A 592 23.08 20.20 1.48
C ARG A 592 23.43 19.78 0.04
N VAL A 593 22.44 19.34 -0.74
CA VAL A 593 22.60 19.16 -2.18
C VAL A 593 22.83 20.55 -2.80
N ALA A 594 23.93 20.70 -3.54
CA ALA A 594 24.22 21.93 -4.26
C ALA A 594 23.27 22.10 -5.47
N ASP A 595 23.15 23.34 -5.96
CA ASP A 595 22.49 23.68 -7.23
C ASP A 595 20.98 23.36 -7.31
N THR A 596 20.34 22.88 -6.23
CA THR A 596 18.88 22.76 -6.14
C THR A 596 18.24 24.10 -5.79
N ALA A 597 17.93 24.89 -6.82
CA ALA A 597 17.01 26.01 -6.71
C ALA A 597 15.62 25.56 -6.18
N PRO A 598 14.77 26.47 -5.66
CA PRO A 598 13.39 26.16 -5.32
C PRO A 598 12.64 25.62 -6.55
N ALA A 599 11.90 24.52 -6.38
CA ALA A 599 11.38 23.72 -7.48
C ALA A 599 10.26 24.37 -8.31
N GLY A 600 10.03 25.69 -8.22
CA GLY A 600 8.86 26.38 -8.78
C GLY A 600 8.62 26.15 -10.29
N ARG A 601 9.68 26.05 -11.10
CA ARG A 601 9.57 25.72 -12.53
C ARG A 601 9.13 24.26 -12.76
N GLU A 602 9.69 23.33 -12.01
CA GLU A 602 9.34 21.90 -12.10
C GLU A 602 7.93 21.65 -11.55
N ILE A 603 7.57 22.31 -10.43
CA ILE A 603 6.21 22.30 -9.89
C ILE A 603 5.22 22.80 -10.95
N ALA A 604 5.52 23.91 -11.64
CA ALA A 604 4.66 24.42 -12.70
C ALA A 604 4.52 23.43 -13.88
N PHE A 605 5.62 22.80 -14.30
CA PHE A 605 5.62 21.78 -15.36
C PHE A 605 4.82 20.52 -14.99
N PHE A 606 4.97 20.02 -13.75
CA PHE A 606 4.26 18.83 -13.26
C PHE A 606 2.88 19.13 -12.65
N SER A 607 2.40 20.38 -12.66
CA SER A 607 1.09 20.73 -12.12
C SER A 607 -0.02 20.32 -13.09
N PRO A 608 -0.89 19.36 -12.71
CA PRO A 608 -1.86 18.78 -13.64
C PRO A 608 -3.04 19.74 -13.85
N PRO A 609 -3.61 19.82 -15.08
CA PRO A 609 -4.86 20.53 -15.34
C PRO A 609 -6.05 19.84 -14.65
N ILE A 610 -7.11 20.59 -14.33
CA ILE A 610 -8.25 20.05 -13.54
C ILE A 610 -8.93 18.82 -14.16
N HIS A 611 -8.91 18.68 -15.49
CA HIS A 611 -9.47 17.52 -16.18
C HIS A 611 -8.68 16.21 -15.95
N SER A 612 -7.41 16.28 -15.52
CA SER A 612 -6.59 15.11 -15.15
C SER A 612 -7.25 14.18 -14.15
N LEU A 613 -8.10 14.72 -13.27
CA LEU A 613 -8.87 13.96 -12.27
C LEU A 613 -9.88 12.99 -12.89
N LEU A 614 -10.18 13.14 -14.18
CA LEU A 614 -11.09 12.27 -14.95
C LEU A 614 -10.35 11.39 -15.96
N ILE A 615 -9.04 11.61 -16.19
CA ILE A 615 -8.25 10.89 -17.20
C ILE A 615 -7.52 9.72 -16.55
N GLY A 616 -7.85 8.51 -17.01
CA GLY A 616 -7.17 7.27 -16.61
C GLY A 616 -5.88 7.02 -17.40
N PRO A 617 -4.90 6.31 -16.82
CA PRO A 617 -3.60 6.07 -17.43
C PRO A 617 -3.63 4.98 -18.52
N ALA A 618 -2.55 4.86 -19.29
CA ALA A 618 -2.42 3.91 -20.38
C ALA A 618 -2.47 2.45 -19.91
N GLU A 619 -1.98 2.22 -18.70
CA GLU A 619 -1.84 0.93 -18.01
C GLU A 619 -3.18 0.38 -17.50
N SER A 620 -4.28 1.14 -17.58
CA SER A 620 -5.63 0.65 -17.25
C SER A 620 -6.26 -0.10 -18.42
N ARG A 621 -6.71 -1.36 -18.23
CA ARG A 621 -7.42 -2.10 -19.29
C ARG A 621 -8.76 -1.50 -19.71
N ILE A 622 -9.40 -0.75 -18.83
CA ILE A 622 -10.70 -0.12 -19.11
C ILE A 622 -10.51 1.30 -19.64
N TRP A 623 -9.57 2.05 -19.08
CA TRP A 623 -9.46 3.48 -19.36
C TRP A 623 -8.30 3.86 -20.30
N GLY A 624 -7.31 2.99 -20.51
CA GLY A 624 -6.10 3.30 -21.28
C GLY A 624 -6.36 3.61 -22.75
N ALA A 625 -7.18 2.81 -23.44
CA ALA A 625 -7.56 3.08 -24.83
C ALA A 625 -8.66 4.16 -24.96
N PRO A 626 -9.79 4.15 -24.20
CA PRO A 626 -10.81 5.19 -24.32
C PRO A 626 -10.32 6.61 -23.98
N HIS A 627 -9.27 6.75 -23.16
CA HIS A 627 -8.68 8.05 -22.82
C HIS A 627 -7.38 8.37 -23.59
N ALA A 628 -7.02 7.64 -24.66
CA ALA A 628 -5.79 7.92 -25.43
C ALA A 628 -5.70 9.38 -25.90
N VAL A 629 -6.71 9.85 -26.65
CA VAL A 629 -6.81 11.23 -27.15
C VAL A 629 -6.87 12.25 -26.00
N ALA A 630 -7.45 11.89 -24.85
CA ALA A 630 -7.47 12.76 -23.68
C ALA A 630 -6.10 12.87 -22.99
N ARG A 631 -5.31 11.78 -22.98
CA ARG A 631 -3.93 11.76 -22.47
C ARG A 631 -2.97 12.54 -23.36
N GLU A 632 -3.19 12.56 -24.67
CA GLU A 632 -2.39 13.34 -25.63
C GLU A 632 -2.44 14.87 -25.37
N ALA A 633 -3.47 15.36 -24.66
CA ALA A 633 -3.59 16.75 -24.23
C ALA A 633 -2.81 17.08 -22.93
N LEU A 634 -2.15 16.10 -22.29
CA LEU A 634 -1.37 16.29 -21.06
C LEU A 634 0.13 16.42 -21.38
N VAL A 635 0.80 17.41 -20.78
CA VAL A 635 2.23 17.68 -20.99
C VAL A 635 3.12 16.50 -20.56
N TRP A 636 2.76 15.82 -19.46
CA TRP A 636 3.48 14.63 -18.98
C TRP A 636 2.51 13.54 -18.48
N PRO A 637 1.93 12.72 -19.36
CA PRO A 637 0.81 11.82 -19.01
C PRO A 637 1.09 10.85 -17.85
N ALA A 638 2.34 10.41 -17.67
CA ALA A 638 2.75 9.49 -16.62
C ALA A 638 2.60 10.04 -15.17
N GLU A 639 2.66 11.36 -15.00
CA GLU A 639 2.49 12.03 -13.69
C GLU A 639 1.19 12.86 -13.62
N MET A 640 0.45 12.96 -14.73
CA MET A 640 -0.78 13.78 -14.87
C MET A 640 -2.07 12.98 -15.05
N THR A 641 -2.06 11.64 -15.02
CA THR A 641 -3.26 10.79 -15.20
C THR A 641 -3.84 10.37 -13.85
N LEU A 642 -4.79 11.16 -13.33
CA LEU A 642 -5.13 11.16 -11.89
C LEU A 642 -6.49 10.54 -11.53
N LEU A 643 -7.15 9.82 -12.43
CA LEU A 643 -8.45 9.18 -12.19
C LEU A 643 -8.49 8.23 -10.95
N PRO A 644 -9.31 8.53 -9.90
CA PRO A 644 -9.60 7.61 -8.78
C PRO A 644 -10.38 6.35 -9.15
N GLY A 645 -11.01 6.37 -10.32
CA GLY A 645 -12.04 5.43 -10.74
C GLY A 645 -13.44 6.02 -10.59
N PHE A 646 -14.26 5.88 -11.63
CA PHE A 646 -15.66 6.34 -11.63
C PHE A 646 -16.53 5.52 -10.67
N VAL A 647 -16.21 4.25 -10.42
CA VAL A 647 -16.86 3.43 -9.40
C VAL A 647 -16.56 3.99 -8.01
N LEU A 648 -15.32 4.41 -7.75
CA LEU A 648 -14.96 5.05 -6.48
C LEU A 648 -15.67 6.41 -6.31
N TYR A 649 -15.72 7.25 -7.36
CA TYR A 649 -16.50 8.49 -7.33
C TYR A 649 -17.99 8.24 -7.04
N ALA A 650 -18.62 7.29 -7.73
CA ALA A 650 -20.03 6.95 -7.54
C ALA A 650 -20.32 6.43 -6.12
N LEU A 651 -19.49 5.52 -5.59
CA LEU A 651 -19.63 5.01 -4.23
C LEU A 651 -19.38 6.09 -3.18
N ALA A 652 -18.44 7.01 -3.41
CA ALA A 652 -18.18 8.14 -2.52
C ALA A 652 -19.33 9.16 -2.50
N LEU A 653 -19.91 9.47 -3.67
CA LEU A 653 -21.09 10.33 -3.81
C LEU A 653 -22.31 9.74 -3.09
N VAL A 654 -22.58 8.44 -3.28
CA VAL A 654 -23.57 7.71 -2.47
C VAL A 654 -23.21 7.81 -0.98
N GLY A 655 -21.93 7.70 -0.63
CA GLY A 655 -21.39 7.86 0.73
C GLY A 655 -21.59 9.22 1.40
N LEU A 656 -21.91 10.28 0.65
CA LEU A 656 -22.30 11.58 1.20
C LEU A 656 -23.76 11.59 1.69
N VAL A 657 -24.67 10.90 0.99
CA VAL A 657 -26.12 10.87 1.29
C VAL A 657 -26.48 9.66 2.17
N PHE A 658 -25.96 8.49 1.82
CA PHE A 658 -26.24 7.19 2.44
C PHE A 658 -24.93 6.60 2.99
N SER A 659 -24.73 6.67 4.31
CA SER A 659 -23.50 6.21 4.94
C SER A 659 -23.61 6.01 6.45
N VAL A 660 -22.76 5.14 6.99
CA VAL A 660 -22.63 4.85 8.41
C VAL A 660 -21.99 5.99 9.22
N TRP A 661 -21.40 6.99 8.55
CA TRP A 661 -20.85 8.20 9.16
C TRP A 661 -21.95 9.25 9.41
N ARG A 662 -21.77 10.11 10.43
CA ARG A 662 -22.68 11.25 10.70
C ARG A 662 -22.52 12.33 9.62
N VAL A 663 -23.56 13.12 9.35
CA VAL A 663 -23.55 14.16 8.29
C VAL A 663 -22.31 15.07 8.37
N TRP A 664 -22.00 15.64 9.54
CA TRP A 664 -20.81 16.50 9.71
C TRP A 664 -19.49 15.78 9.38
N GLN A 665 -19.40 14.47 9.60
CA GLN A 665 -18.21 13.67 9.29
C GLN A 665 -18.05 13.50 7.78
N ARG A 666 -19.16 13.35 7.06
CA ARG A 666 -19.18 13.30 5.59
C ARG A 666 -18.81 14.65 4.99
N LEU A 667 -19.28 15.76 5.58
CA LEU A 667 -18.90 17.11 5.17
C LEU A 667 -17.41 17.40 5.44
N VAL A 668 -16.85 16.95 6.57
CA VAL A 668 -15.41 17.04 6.84
C VAL A 668 -14.59 16.18 5.89
N LEU A 669 -15.04 14.97 5.55
CA LEU A 669 -14.41 14.12 4.53
C LEU A 669 -14.49 14.75 3.13
N LEU A 670 -15.62 15.38 2.77
CA LEU A 670 -15.77 16.11 1.51
C LEU A 670 -14.84 17.33 1.44
N ALA A 671 -14.75 18.10 2.51
CA ALA A 671 -13.79 19.21 2.61
C ALA A 671 -12.34 18.71 2.49
N ALA A 672 -12.00 17.56 3.09
CA ALA A 672 -10.69 16.94 2.95
C ALA A 672 -10.41 16.46 1.51
N VAL A 673 -11.38 15.85 0.82
CA VAL A 673 -11.30 15.52 -0.62
C VAL A 673 -11.01 16.78 -1.44
N LEU A 674 -11.76 17.86 -1.23
CA LEU A 674 -11.62 19.12 -1.99
C LEU A 674 -10.28 19.82 -1.73
N VAL A 675 -9.82 19.88 -0.47
CA VAL A 675 -8.52 20.46 -0.12
C VAL A 675 -7.37 19.63 -0.68
N SER A 676 -7.43 18.29 -0.56
CA SER A 676 -6.41 17.43 -1.17
C SER A 676 -6.41 17.51 -2.70
N ALA A 677 -7.57 17.64 -3.34
CA ALA A 677 -7.65 17.84 -4.80
C ALA A 677 -7.04 19.18 -5.21
N ALA A 678 -7.39 20.28 -4.52
CA ALA A 678 -6.80 21.61 -4.74
C ALA A 678 -5.27 21.64 -4.57
N LEU A 679 -4.72 20.85 -3.64
CA LEU A 679 -3.27 20.65 -3.51
C LEU A 679 -2.69 19.80 -4.64
N THR A 680 -3.41 18.76 -5.08
CA THR A 680 -2.96 17.86 -6.17
C THR A 680 -2.85 18.58 -7.51
N LEU A 681 -3.59 19.67 -7.71
CA LEU A 681 -3.51 20.54 -8.90
C LEU A 681 -2.30 21.49 -8.92
N GLY A 682 -1.55 21.60 -7.82
CA GLY A 682 -0.33 22.40 -7.78
C GLY A 682 -0.57 23.88 -8.10
N THR A 683 0.08 24.38 -9.16
CA THR A 683 -0.07 25.76 -9.63
C THR A 683 -1.24 25.98 -10.59
N THR A 684 -1.91 24.96 -11.13
CA THR A 684 -3.10 25.21 -11.98
C THR A 684 -4.31 25.69 -11.16
N PHE A 685 -4.25 25.57 -9.83
CA PHE A 685 -5.24 26.08 -8.88
C PHE A 685 -4.75 27.36 -8.19
N PHE A 686 -5.25 28.53 -8.63
CA PHE A 686 -4.90 29.87 -8.11
C PHE A 686 -3.38 30.14 -8.04
N ASP A 687 -2.67 29.82 -9.13
CA ASP A 687 -1.20 29.89 -9.26
C ASP A 687 -0.43 29.13 -8.17
N GLY A 688 -1.10 28.25 -7.40
CA GLY A 688 -0.54 27.59 -6.23
C GLY A 688 -0.32 28.49 -5.01
N ARG A 689 -0.58 29.81 -5.13
CA ARG A 689 -0.23 30.87 -4.15
C ARG A 689 -0.80 30.64 -2.75
N TRP A 690 -1.99 30.05 -2.67
CA TRP A 690 -2.73 29.82 -1.42
C TRP A 690 -2.95 28.32 -1.13
N SER A 691 -2.34 27.43 -1.91
CA SER A 691 -2.52 25.98 -1.84
C SER A 691 -1.17 25.27 -1.69
N TYR A 692 -0.46 25.03 -2.79
CA TYR A 692 0.72 24.16 -2.83
C TYR A 692 2.03 24.90 -2.50
N LEU A 693 2.21 26.11 -3.03
CA LEU A 693 3.47 26.85 -2.89
C LEU A 693 3.82 27.24 -1.44
N PRO A 694 2.86 27.63 -0.57
CA PRO A 694 3.15 27.89 0.85
C PRO A 694 3.64 26.67 1.65
N LEU A 695 3.33 25.46 1.18
CA LEU A 695 3.69 24.21 1.85
C LEU A 695 4.98 23.59 1.28
N PHE A 696 5.17 23.65 -0.04
CA PHE A 696 6.24 22.90 -0.72
C PHE A 696 7.15 23.76 -1.61
N GLY A 697 6.68 24.93 -2.06
CA GLY A 697 7.40 25.77 -3.05
C GLY A 697 8.70 26.41 -2.55
N GLN A 698 8.91 26.46 -1.23
CA GLN A 698 10.14 26.98 -0.59
C GLN A 698 11.14 25.88 -0.23
N LEU A 699 10.82 24.61 -0.49
CA LEU A 699 11.73 23.50 -0.23
C LEU A 699 12.75 23.37 -1.38
N PRO A 700 14.01 23.00 -1.10
CA PRO A 700 14.93 22.56 -2.15
C PRO A 700 14.32 21.39 -2.93
N ALA A 701 14.53 21.38 -4.25
CA ALA A 701 13.89 20.38 -5.12
C ALA A 701 14.15 18.93 -4.68
N SER A 702 15.31 18.66 -4.07
CA SER A 702 15.76 17.35 -3.57
C SER A 702 14.70 16.59 -2.75
N PHE A 703 13.81 17.29 -2.03
CA PHE A 703 12.74 16.70 -1.23
C PHE A 703 11.66 15.94 -2.03
N GLY A 704 11.71 15.94 -3.37
CA GLY A 704 10.82 15.13 -4.22
C GLY A 704 9.40 15.68 -4.38
N VAL A 705 8.95 16.57 -3.47
CA VAL A 705 7.63 17.21 -3.47
C VAL A 705 7.50 18.34 -4.52
N ARG A 706 7.99 18.07 -5.73
CA ARG A 706 7.85 18.89 -6.95
C ARG A 706 6.75 18.42 -7.90
N ILE A 707 6.14 17.26 -7.62
CA ILE A 707 5.10 16.65 -8.46
C ILE A 707 3.78 16.65 -7.68
N PRO A 708 2.89 17.65 -7.90
CA PRO A 708 1.63 17.78 -7.17
C PRO A 708 0.71 16.56 -7.29
N GLY A 709 0.72 15.88 -8.45
CA GLY A 709 -0.04 14.66 -8.72
C GLY A 709 0.12 13.56 -7.67
N ARG A 710 1.30 13.45 -7.03
CA ARG A 710 1.58 12.45 -5.98
C ARG A 710 0.68 12.61 -4.72
N LEU A 711 0.06 13.78 -4.53
CA LEU A 711 -0.92 14.01 -3.46
C LEU A 711 -2.30 13.35 -3.71
N MET A 712 -2.54 12.79 -4.90
CA MET A 712 -3.79 12.09 -5.23
C MET A 712 -4.09 10.91 -4.29
N LEU A 713 -3.05 10.37 -3.64
CA LEU A 713 -3.13 9.44 -2.52
C LEU A 713 -4.13 9.87 -1.42
N TRP A 714 -4.15 11.15 -1.06
CA TRP A 714 -5.04 11.66 -0.02
C TRP A 714 -6.47 11.80 -0.52
N VAL A 715 -6.64 12.26 -1.77
CA VAL A 715 -7.95 12.36 -2.44
C VAL A 715 -8.62 10.98 -2.48
N THR A 716 -7.90 9.96 -2.96
CA THR A 716 -8.45 8.59 -3.03
C THR A 716 -8.65 7.96 -1.66
N LEU A 717 -7.83 8.26 -0.66
CA LEU A 717 -8.04 7.79 0.71
C LEU A 717 -9.35 8.33 1.32
N PHE A 718 -9.62 9.63 1.17
CA PHE A 718 -10.86 10.23 1.70
C PHE A 718 -12.11 9.80 0.92
N LEU A 719 -12.01 9.66 -0.41
CA LEU A 719 -13.07 9.05 -1.24
C LEU A 719 -13.34 7.60 -0.80
N ALA A 720 -12.30 6.80 -0.56
CA ALA A 720 -12.44 5.41 -0.12
C ALA A 720 -13.10 5.28 1.26
N ILE A 721 -12.83 6.22 2.18
CA ILE A 721 -13.52 6.28 3.48
C ILE A 721 -15.01 6.63 3.31
N LEU A 722 -15.37 7.53 2.38
CA LEU A 722 -16.77 7.82 2.04
C LEU A 722 -17.48 6.60 1.44
N ALA A 723 -16.87 5.98 0.42
CA ALA A 723 -17.37 4.77 -0.25
C ALA A 723 -17.57 3.59 0.71
N ALA A 724 -16.59 3.34 1.59
CA ALA A 724 -16.71 2.35 2.66
C ALA A 724 -17.87 2.63 3.62
N GLY A 725 -18.20 3.91 3.83
CA GLY A 725 -19.36 4.34 4.62
C GLY A 725 -20.68 3.94 4.00
N ALA A 726 -20.83 4.06 2.68
CA ALA A 726 -21.99 3.59 1.92
C ALA A 726 -22.12 2.06 1.98
N VAL A 727 -21.06 1.34 1.63
CA VAL A 727 -21.06 -0.14 1.61
C VAL A 727 -21.33 -0.70 3.01
N ALA A 728 -20.77 -0.11 4.06
CA ALA A 728 -21.04 -0.53 5.44
C ALA A 728 -22.50 -0.30 5.88
N GLU A 729 -23.15 0.77 5.43
CA GLU A 729 -24.58 1.02 5.72
C GLU A 729 -25.50 0.13 4.88
N PHE A 730 -25.15 -0.16 3.62
CA PHE A 730 -25.87 -1.12 2.77
C PHE A 730 -25.85 -2.52 3.38
N VAL A 731 -24.68 -3.03 3.73
CA VAL A 731 -24.50 -4.34 4.38
C VAL A 731 -25.25 -4.40 5.71
N ARG A 732 -25.17 -3.35 6.54
CA ARG A 732 -25.91 -3.29 7.81
C ARG A 732 -27.44 -3.35 7.61
N ARG A 733 -27.97 -2.70 6.58
CA ARG A 733 -29.41 -2.80 6.25
C ARG A 733 -29.78 -4.18 5.72
N ALA A 734 -28.93 -4.78 4.88
CA ALA A 734 -29.10 -6.13 4.36
C ALA A 734 -29.09 -7.19 5.49
N GLU A 735 -28.19 -7.06 6.46
CA GLU A 735 -28.13 -7.91 7.66
C GLU A 735 -29.41 -7.75 8.51
N ASN A 736 -29.83 -6.50 8.78
CA ASN A 736 -31.09 -6.23 9.49
C ASN A 736 -32.32 -6.86 8.79
N LEU A 737 -32.38 -6.81 7.45
CA LEU A 737 -33.48 -7.40 6.65
C LEU A 737 -33.43 -8.94 6.58
N ALA A 738 -32.31 -9.54 6.95
CA ALA A 738 -32.12 -10.98 7.03
C ALA A 738 -32.31 -11.54 8.46
N ALA A 739 -32.21 -10.69 9.49
CA ALA A 739 -32.33 -11.08 10.89
C ALA A 739 -33.74 -11.60 11.27
N SER A 740 -34.77 -11.23 10.51
CA SER A 740 -36.15 -11.74 10.66
C SER A 740 -36.42 -13.07 9.94
N ARG A 741 -35.42 -13.65 9.26
CA ARG A 741 -35.54 -14.91 8.51
C ARG A 741 -35.00 -16.08 9.33
N VAL A 742 -35.51 -17.28 9.06
CA VAL A 742 -35.00 -18.53 9.63
C VAL A 742 -34.48 -19.42 8.50
N PRO A 743 -33.18 -19.79 8.48
CA PRO A 743 -32.11 -19.30 9.35
C PRO A 743 -31.79 -17.80 9.10
N PRO A 744 -31.25 -17.08 10.09
CA PRO A 744 -30.93 -15.65 9.99
C PRO A 744 -29.67 -15.43 9.15
N ARG A 745 -29.82 -15.58 7.83
CA ARG A 745 -28.75 -15.51 6.84
C ARG A 745 -29.26 -14.69 5.64
N PRO A 746 -28.51 -13.70 5.14
CA PRO A 746 -28.86 -13.04 3.89
C PRO A 746 -28.89 -14.07 2.77
N GLY A 747 -29.93 -14.02 1.93
CA GLY A 747 -30.10 -14.92 0.79
C GLY A 747 -28.98 -14.75 -0.26
N PRO A 748 -28.81 -15.72 -1.18
CA PRO A 748 -27.67 -15.75 -2.09
C PRO A 748 -27.54 -14.46 -2.91
N TRP A 749 -28.64 -13.95 -3.48
CA TRP A 749 -28.68 -12.68 -4.21
C TRP A 749 -28.26 -11.47 -3.38
N LEU A 750 -28.65 -11.43 -2.11
CA LEU A 750 -28.30 -10.33 -1.21
C LEU A 750 -26.81 -10.37 -0.82
N ARG A 751 -26.22 -11.57 -0.69
CA ARG A 751 -24.77 -11.73 -0.52
C ARG A 751 -24.03 -11.27 -1.77
N LEU A 752 -24.45 -11.71 -2.95
CA LEU A 752 -23.87 -11.31 -4.22
C LEU A 752 -23.90 -9.78 -4.39
N ALA A 753 -25.04 -9.14 -4.10
CA ALA A 753 -25.18 -7.68 -4.11
C ALA A 753 -24.19 -6.96 -3.17
N THR A 754 -23.83 -7.54 -2.02
CA THR A 754 -22.79 -6.97 -1.13
C THR A 754 -21.36 -7.13 -1.66
N LEU A 755 -21.14 -7.96 -2.69
CA LEU A 755 -19.85 -8.14 -3.36
C LEU A 755 -19.74 -7.34 -4.68
N VAL A 756 -20.85 -6.90 -5.28
CA VAL A 756 -20.83 -6.09 -6.52
C VAL A 756 -19.94 -4.84 -6.41
N PRO A 757 -19.95 -4.04 -5.32
CA PRO A 757 -19.04 -2.90 -5.17
C PRO A 757 -17.56 -3.29 -5.15
N LEU A 758 -17.23 -4.50 -4.66
CA LEU A 758 -15.86 -5.01 -4.69
C LEU A 758 -15.45 -5.43 -6.10
N LEU A 759 -16.34 -6.14 -6.80
CA LEU A 759 -16.09 -6.59 -8.17
C LEU A 759 -15.91 -5.41 -9.14
N LEU A 760 -16.77 -4.38 -9.06
CA LEU A 760 -16.68 -3.20 -9.92
C LEU A 760 -15.37 -2.44 -9.71
N VAL A 761 -14.91 -2.29 -8.47
CA VAL A 761 -13.61 -1.66 -8.14
C VAL A 761 -12.44 -2.51 -8.67
N LEU A 762 -12.47 -3.83 -8.50
CA LEU A 762 -11.42 -4.73 -9.00
C LEU A 762 -11.34 -4.74 -10.54
N VAL A 763 -12.48 -4.59 -11.21
CA VAL A 763 -12.59 -4.52 -12.67
C VAL A 763 -12.06 -3.17 -13.18
N GLU A 764 -12.37 -2.06 -12.50
CA GLU A 764 -11.84 -0.73 -12.85
C GLU A 764 -10.32 -0.59 -12.59
N GLY A 765 -9.82 -1.18 -11.50
CA GLY A 765 -8.39 -1.21 -11.15
C GLY A 765 -7.55 -2.27 -11.89
N TRP A 766 -8.05 -2.85 -12.99
CA TRP A 766 -7.37 -3.94 -13.69
C TRP A 766 -6.24 -3.44 -14.60
N ASN A 767 -4.99 -3.86 -14.31
CA ASN A 767 -3.79 -3.43 -15.03
C ASN A 767 -3.58 -4.13 -16.39
N ALA A 768 -2.87 -3.46 -17.30
CA ALA A 768 -2.13 -4.03 -18.43
C ALA A 768 -0.69 -3.48 -18.49
N THR A 769 -0.10 -3.29 -17.31
CA THR A 769 1.29 -2.81 -17.16
C THR A 769 2.25 -3.72 -17.90
N ALA A 770 3.23 -3.14 -18.60
CA ALA A 770 4.28 -3.91 -19.26
C ALA A 770 5.25 -4.51 -18.23
N HIS A 771 5.89 -5.62 -18.61
CA HIS A 771 6.96 -6.25 -17.83
C HIS A 771 8.20 -6.49 -18.71
N PRO A 772 8.90 -5.44 -19.16
CA PRO A 772 10.09 -5.57 -20.00
C PRO A 772 11.21 -6.33 -19.31
N VAL A 773 12.07 -6.96 -20.12
CA VAL A 773 13.26 -7.67 -19.64
C VAL A 773 14.35 -6.67 -19.31
N VAL A 774 14.91 -6.77 -18.10
CA VAL A 774 16.04 -5.97 -17.62
C VAL A 774 17.30 -6.33 -18.42
N PRO A 775 18.01 -5.35 -19.02
CA PRO A 775 19.26 -5.61 -19.73
C PRO A 775 20.31 -6.31 -18.85
N ALA A 776 20.91 -7.37 -19.37
CA ALA A 776 21.96 -8.11 -18.68
C ALA A 776 23.24 -7.27 -18.52
N GLN A 777 23.92 -7.40 -17.38
CA GLN A 777 25.16 -6.67 -17.11
C GLN A 777 26.28 -7.07 -18.09
N PRO A 778 26.91 -6.11 -18.81
CA PRO A 778 28.06 -6.34 -19.67
C PRO A 778 29.21 -7.04 -18.94
N ALA A 779 29.95 -7.90 -19.64
CA ALA A 779 31.08 -8.64 -19.06
C ALA A 779 32.16 -7.69 -18.53
N ALA A 780 32.52 -6.67 -19.31
CA ALA A 780 33.48 -5.62 -18.93
C ALA A 780 33.16 -4.93 -17.59
N MET A 781 31.87 -4.67 -17.26
CA MET A 781 31.50 -4.06 -15.97
C MET A 781 31.74 -4.96 -14.74
N ARG A 782 32.11 -6.23 -14.95
CA ARG A 782 32.51 -7.17 -13.88
C ARG A 782 34.02 -7.21 -13.66
N THR A 783 34.82 -6.80 -14.65
CA THR A 783 36.29 -6.87 -14.63
C THR A 783 36.96 -5.50 -14.48
N VAL A 784 36.45 -4.48 -15.17
CA VAL A 784 36.97 -3.10 -15.16
C VAL A 784 36.71 -2.45 -13.78
N THR A 785 37.67 -1.65 -13.31
CA THR A 785 37.68 -1.03 -11.98
C THR A 785 38.09 0.45 -12.04
N GLY A 786 37.95 1.16 -10.92
CA GLY A 786 38.24 2.60 -10.81
C GLY A 786 37.01 3.49 -11.08
N PRO A 787 37.13 4.82 -10.88
CA PRO A 787 36.10 5.78 -11.26
C PRO A 787 35.95 5.81 -12.79
N MET A 788 34.76 5.41 -13.28
CA MET A 788 34.51 5.21 -14.70
C MET A 788 33.29 5.97 -15.22
N LEU A 789 33.31 6.33 -16.49
CA LEU A 789 32.12 6.71 -17.26
C LEU A 789 31.75 5.57 -18.22
N VAL A 790 30.50 5.14 -18.21
CA VAL A 790 29.96 4.21 -19.21
C VAL A 790 29.26 5.03 -20.31
N LEU A 791 29.56 4.73 -21.57
CA LEU A 791 28.97 5.34 -22.76
C LEU A 791 28.15 4.30 -23.53
N PRO A 792 27.00 4.66 -24.12
CA PRO A 792 26.38 5.99 -24.11
C PRO A 792 25.78 6.36 -22.74
N THR A 793 25.79 7.64 -22.38
CA THR A 793 25.13 8.16 -21.17
C THR A 793 23.92 9.01 -21.51
N ALA A 794 22.80 8.75 -20.83
CA ALA A 794 21.58 9.55 -20.89
C ALA A 794 20.80 9.45 -19.57
N ALA A 795 19.89 10.39 -19.33
CA ALA A 795 19.21 10.56 -18.04
C ALA A 795 18.35 9.36 -17.58
N LEU A 796 17.95 8.48 -18.52
CA LEU A 796 17.23 7.23 -18.23
C LEU A 796 18.13 5.99 -18.35
N THR A 797 18.98 5.89 -19.39
CA THR A 797 19.85 4.71 -19.60
C THR A 797 20.86 4.52 -18.46
N ASP A 798 21.33 5.61 -17.85
CA ASP A 798 22.20 5.57 -16.68
C ASP A 798 21.56 4.81 -15.49
N HIS A 799 20.23 4.70 -15.39
CA HIS A 799 19.56 3.92 -14.34
C HIS A 799 19.92 2.43 -14.43
N THR A 800 20.09 1.91 -15.65
CA THR A 800 20.51 0.53 -15.89
C THR A 800 22.00 0.35 -15.55
N VAL A 801 22.85 1.35 -15.82
CA VAL A 801 24.27 1.35 -15.41
C VAL A 801 24.40 1.36 -13.88
N MET A 802 23.56 2.14 -13.19
CA MET A 802 23.47 2.13 -11.72
C MET A 802 23.05 0.75 -11.19
N LEU A 803 22.04 0.11 -11.77
CA LEU A 803 21.67 -1.28 -11.43
C LEU A 803 22.84 -2.26 -11.64
N TRP A 804 23.55 -2.15 -12.76
CA TRP A 804 24.70 -2.98 -13.07
C TRP A 804 25.86 -2.80 -12.07
N SER A 805 26.07 -1.61 -11.52
CA SER A 805 27.14 -1.41 -10.53
C SER A 805 26.94 -2.19 -9.23
N THR A 806 25.73 -2.68 -8.93
CA THR A 806 25.42 -3.44 -7.69
C THR A 806 26.22 -4.76 -7.52
N SER A 807 27.03 -5.17 -8.51
CA SER A 807 27.97 -6.29 -8.37
C SER A 807 29.25 -5.95 -7.58
N ARG A 808 29.69 -4.68 -7.57
CA ARG A 808 30.92 -4.23 -6.88
C ARG A 808 30.79 -2.86 -6.18
N PHE A 809 29.73 -2.11 -6.47
CA PHE A 809 29.52 -0.71 -6.09
C PHE A 809 30.72 0.20 -6.43
N GLN A 810 31.35 -0.04 -7.58
CA GLN A 810 32.42 0.81 -8.09
C GLN A 810 31.92 2.22 -8.41
N ALA A 811 32.80 3.23 -8.31
CA ALA A 811 32.46 4.61 -8.64
C ALA A 811 32.14 4.75 -10.14
N ILE A 812 30.94 5.25 -10.44
CA ILE A 812 30.48 5.56 -11.80
C ILE A 812 30.06 7.04 -11.88
N ALA A 813 30.47 7.71 -12.96
CA ALA A 813 30.06 9.09 -13.25
C ALA A 813 28.61 9.20 -13.75
N ASN A 814 28.10 8.11 -14.34
CA ASN A 814 26.70 7.94 -14.75
C ASN A 814 25.74 8.21 -13.57
N GLY A 815 24.62 8.84 -13.87
CA GLY A 815 23.60 9.18 -12.89
C GLY A 815 22.34 9.78 -13.52
N GLY A 816 21.20 9.15 -13.26
CA GLY A 816 19.92 9.55 -13.82
C GLY A 816 18.85 9.88 -12.77
N GLY A 817 17.86 10.67 -13.21
CA GLY A 817 16.81 11.27 -12.38
C GLY A 817 16.88 12.79 -12.37
N GLY A 818 15.80 13.45 -11.93
CA GLY A 818 15.67 14.92 -11.95
C GLY A 818 16.48 15.66 -10.87
N PHE A 819 17.70 15.23 -10.54
CA PHE A 819 18.53 15.85 -9.50
C PHE A 819 20.00 15.90 -9.92
N ALA A 820 20.71 16.94 -9.45
CA ALA A 820 21.96 17.43 -10.04
C ALA A 820 21.92 17.61 -11.59
N PRO A 821 20.81 18.10 -12.20
CA PRO A 821 20.65 18.11 -13.65
C PRO A 821 21.69 18.99 -14.34
N GLY A 822 22.11 20.10 -13.74
CA GLY A 822 23.09 21.02 -14.32
C GLY A 822 24.44 20.35 -14.61
N ARG A 823 25.04 19.69 -13.59
CA ARG A 823 26.36 19.04 -13.75
C ARG A 823 26.30 17.71 -14.50
N GLN A 824 25.19 16.99 -14.44
CA GLN A 824 24.98 15.83 -15.33
C GLN A 824 24.75 16.24 -16.79
N ALA A 825 24.09 17.36 -17.07
CA ALA A 825 23.99 17.92 -18.42
C ALA A 825 25.30 18.59 -18.90
N GLU A 826 26.13 19.11 -17.98
CA GLU A 826 27.49 19.53 -18.28
C GLU A 826 28.37 18.34 -18.66
N LEU A 827 28.45 17.30 -17.83
CA LEU A 827 29.17 16.06 -18.12
C LEU A 827 28.80 15.49 -19.49
N ARG A 828 27.49 15.36 -19.79
CA ARG A 828 27.02 14.80 -21.07
C ARG A 828 27.37 15.69 -22.27
N ARG A 829 27.36 17.02 -22.14
CA ARG A 829 27.82 17.94 -23.20
C ARG A 829 29.34 17.86 -23.38
N SER A 830 30.10 17.92 -22.29
CA SER A 830 31.58 17.88 -22.29
C SER A 830 32.15 16.57 -22.82
N VAL A 831 31.38 15.47 -22.83
CA VAL A 831 31.78 14.18 -23.40
C VAL A 831 31.03 13.80 -24.69
N ALA A 832 30.11 14.63 -25.20
CA ALA A 832 29.33 14.32 -26.40
C ALA A 832 30.20 14.06 -27.64
N SER A 833 31.37 14.69 -27.70
CA SER A 833 32.38 14.53 -28.76
C SER A 833 33.41 13.43 -28.47
N PHE A 834 33.33 12.68 -27.37
CA PHE A 834 34.36 11.72 -26.97
C PHE A 834 34.60 10.59 -28.02
N PRO A 835 35.85 10.13 -28.23
CA PRO A 835 37.09 10.68 -27.70
C PRO A 835 37.55 11.93 -28.47
N ASP A 836 37.98 12.94 -27.71
CA ASP A 836 38.66 14.16 -28.16
C ASP A 836 39.48 14.77 -27.00
N ALA A 837 40.32 15.76 -27.26
CA ALA A 837 41.23 16.32 -26.25
C ALA A 837 40.50 17.04 -25.10
N THR A 838 39.39 17.72 -25.37
CA THR A 838 38.60 18.47 -24.38
C THR A 838 37.85 17.51 -23.47
N SER A 839 37.18 16.50 -24.02
CA SER A 839 36.49 15.48 -23.22
C SER A 839 37.45 14.65 -22.37
N VAL A 840 38.63 14.30 -22.91
CA VAL A 840 39.71 13.65 -22.15
C VAL A 840 40.22 14.53 -20.99
N GLN A 841 40.47 15.81 -21.24
CA GLN A 841 40.94 16.74 -20.19
C GLN A 841 39.86 16.98 -19.11
N TYR A 842 38.58 17.06 -19.50
CA TYR A 842 37.45 17.20 -18.59
C TYR A 842 37.28 15.96 -17.68
N LEU A 843 37.39 14.75 -18.24
CA LEU A 843 37.31 13.53 -17.44
C LEU A 843 38.51 13.38 -16.49
N ARG A 844 39.72 13.73 -16.94
CA ARG A 844 40.91 13.81 -16.09
C ARG A 844 40.73 14.80 -14.92
N SER A 845 40.13 15.98 -15.14
CA SER A 845 39.93 16.97 -14.07
C SER A 845 38.89 16.56 -13.02
N LEU A 846 37.92 15.71 -13.40
CA LEU A 846 36.98 15.05 -12.47
C LEU A 846 37.57 13.82 -11.76
N GLY A 847 38.81 13.40 -12.08
CA GLY A 847 39.42 12.18 -11.55
C GLY A 847 38.85 10.89 -12.13
N ILE A 848 38.19 10.95 -13.30
CA ILE A 848 37.67 9.79 -14.03
C ILE A 848 38.81 9.26 -14.91
N GLY A 849 39.39 8.13 -14.53
CA GLY A 849 40.51 7.51 -15.23
C GLY A 849 40.12 6.52 -16.32
N THR A 850 38.83 6.22 -16.47
CA THR A 850 38.34 5.10 -17.29
C THR A 850 37.05 5.45 -18.01
N VAL A 851 36.94 5.08 -19.29
CA VAL A 851 35.69 5.13 -20.06
C VAL A 851 35.41 3.75 -20.66
N LEU A 852 34.18 3.27 -20.51
CA LEU A 852 33.72 2.01 -21.08
C LEU A 852 32.60 2.29 -22.10
N LEU A 853 32.88 2.11 -23.38
CA LEU A 853 31.90 2.26 -24.46
C LEU A 853 31.23 0.91 -24.75
N LEU A 854 29.90 0.89 -24.77
CA LEU A 854 29.09 -0.27 -25.15
C LEU A 854 28.65 -0.14 -26.61
N ARG A 855 29.36 -0.79 -27.54
CA ARG A 855 29.17 -0.67 -29.00
C ARG A 855 27.71 -0.94 -29.42
N THR A 856 27.06 -1.95 -28.83
CA THR A 856 25.66 -2.31 -29.12
C THR A 856 24.63 -1.26 -28.71
N GLN A 857 24.99 -0.32 -27.84
CA GLN A 857 24.13 0.79 -27.42
C GLN A 857 24.54 2.12 -28.05
N ALA A 858 25.75 2.22 -28.60
CA ALA A 858 26.29 3.44 -29.19
C ALA A 858 25.62 3.82 -30.53
N SER A 859 25.04 2.84 -31.26
CA SER A 859 24.36 3.04 -32.54
C SER A 859 23.30 4.14 -32.47
N GLY A 860 23.40 5.13 -33.37
CA GLY A 860 22.50 6.29 -33.42
C GLY A 860 22.71 7.35 -32.34
N THR A 861 23.72 7.20 -31.47
CA THR A 861 24.13 8.21 -30.47
C THR A 861 25.35 9.00 -30.96
N PRO A 862 25.74 10.12 -30.32
CA PRO A 862 26.99 10.83 -30.64
C PRO A 862 28.25 9.95 -30.56
N TRP A 863 28.18 8.85 -29.80
CA TRP A 863 29.27 7.92 -29.55
C TRP A 863 29.31 6.71 -30.50
N ASP A 864 28.42 6.63 -31.49
CA ASP A 864 28.35 5.56 -32.50
C ASP A 864 29.75 5.17 -33.03
N ARG A 865 30.51 6.16 -33.52
CA ARG A 865 31.88 5.97 -34.03
C ARG A 865 32.98 6.20 -33.00
N ALA A 866 32.65 6.40 -31.72
CA ALA A 866 33.66 6.66 -30.68
C ALA A 866 34.64 5.50 -30.52
N GLY A 867 34.16 4.27 -30.73
CA GLY A 867 34.95 3.03 -30.69
C GLY A 867 35.94 2.86 -31.84
N ASP A 868 35.89 3.72 -32.87
CA ASP A 868 36.67 3.54 -34.11
C ASP A 868 37.64 4.70 -34.39
N ARG A 869 37.67 5.73 -33.55
CA ARG A 869 38.58 6.88 -33.69
C ARG A 869 40.00 6.52 -33.25
N THR A 870 40.97 7.19 -33.86
CA THR A 870 42.38 7.16 -33.46
C THR A 870 42.57 7.89 -32.12
N VAL A 871 43.37 7.31 -31.22
CA VAL A 871 43.55 7.81 -29.85
C VAL A 871 44.98 8.29 -29.55
N ASP A 872 45.94 7.97 -30.42
CA ASP A 872 47.38 8.12 -30.16
C ASP A 872 47.78 9.56 -29.84
N ALA A 873 47.17 10.53 -30.54
CA ALA A 873 47.39 11.97 -30.34
C ALA A 873 46.74 12.54 -29.06
N LEU A 874 45.90 11.77 -28.35
CA LEU A 874 45.22 12.20 -27.13
C LEU A 874 45.97 11.79 -25.85
N GLY A 875 47.01 10.94 -25.98
CA GLY A 875 47.72 10.38 -24.84
C GLY A 875 46.82 9.51 -23.96
N ILE A 876 45.97 8.68 -24.57
CA ILE A 876 45.09 7.72 -23.88
C ILE A 876 45.26 6.34 -24.52
N THR A 877 44.96 5.27 -23.80
CA THR A 877 45.00 3.90 -24.36
C THR A 877 43.59 3.42 -24.70
N ARG A 878 43.45 2.65 -25.79
CA ARG A 878 42.23 1.92 -26.18
C ARG A 878 42.52 0.41 -26.13
N GLU A 879 41.56 -0.35 -25.62
CA GLU A 879 41.57 -1.81 -25.52
C GLU A 879 40.16 -2.33 -25.82
N ASP A 880 39.97 -3.03 -26.93
CA ASP A 880 38.69 -3.72 -27.23
C ASP A 880 38.62 -4.99 -26.37
N LEU A 881 37.63 -5.07 -25.47
CA LEU A 881 37.53 -6.13 -24.45
C LEU A 881 36.73 -7.34 -24.91
N ASP A 882 35.65 -7.08 -25.64
CA ASP A 882 34.81 -8.04 -26.34
C ASP A 882 34.17 -7.33 -27.55
N ASP A 883 33.51 -8.08 -28.44
CA ASP A 883 32.87 -7.55 -29.66
C ASP A 883 31.89 -6.39 -29.39
N ASN A 884 31.42 -6.26 -28.14
CA ASN A 884 30.39 -5.33 -27.73
C ASN A 884 30.91 -4.20 -26.84
N SER A 885 32.18 -4.17 -26.44
CA SER A 885 32.70 -3.19 -25.49
C SER A 885 34.16 -2.77 -25.67
N VAL A 886 34.40 -1.46 -25.57
CA VAL A 886 35.72 -0.82 -25.70
C VAL A 886 36.08 -0.11 -24.41
N LEU A 887 37.27 -0.40 -23.90
CA LEU A 887 37.87 0.27 -22.75
C LEU A 887 38.82 1.37 -23.23
N PHE A 888 38.68 2.56 -22.66
CA PHE A 888 39.66 3.64 -22.77
C PHE A 888 40.23 3.94 -21.38
N ARG A 889 41.56 3.99 -21.23
CA ARG A 889 42.22 4.44 -20.00
C ARG A 889 42.85 5.81 -20.22
N LEU A 890 42.52 6.75 -19.32
CA LEU A 890 42.82 8.18 -19.39
C LEU A 890 44.04 8.56 -18.53
N ASN A 891 44.94 7.61 -18.27
CA ASN A 891 46.11 7.72 -17.37
C ASN A 891 46.93 9.01 -17.56
#